data_AF-A0A329MCW2-F1
#
_entry.id   AF-A0A329MCW2-F1
#
_cell.length_a   1.000
_cell.length_b   1.000
_cell.length_c   1.000
_cell.angle_alpha   90.00
_cell.angle_beta   90.00
_cell.angle_gamma   90.00
#
_symmetry.space_group_name_H-M   'P 1'
#
loop_
_entity.id
_entity.type
_entity.pdbx_description
1 polymer ?
#
loop_
_entity_poly.entity_id
_entity_poly.type
_entity_poly.pdbx_seq_one_letter_code
_entity_poly.pdbx_strand_id
1 'polypeptide(L)'
;MRKTQYYVSVLLVMCLLFAFPGISFGAAQTADDGAAARGGQGNERGNSQGVIVLVHADNGTITAKFNKQPPGGKPDASDFTIQRQVNGGAAEVVVPSSYAWGTSTKIATFAVPPLAPGIAGREVVYSVSFKGAAFVPAATFAITALPPLDVVRNGQANAMIIVAAGADGRTQAAAATLAEYVQKSTGALLPVMTEGQAGSHNGEPDGPIRIYVGDAQAEPRLGALMQGMDGDGYVILPEDGRITIGGPTSWGIEYGVYAFLEKYVGVGWLMPGPDGEDVPQHATLSVSREMVKEEPAFISRVFSPLNGQNYPVQAEWARKNRMHSRISFHHNVYSLFPPGEFGQSHPEFYPVRNGVQYIPSATLTNSWQPCFSEPGTVDVAISKIIAFFDNNPDADSFSLGVNDGKGYCETEPDHPLYTGELNSVGVLDMSDIYYNWVNQVVEGVLAVYPDKWFGLLAYDSVMDPPSFKLNSRVVPFITQDRMAWIDAEIESQSKQKLEEWNQVADNIAWYDYMYGNPYLLPRMYTERMADNYAYAAEHGVLAHYSELYPNWGEGPKPWIAAKLQWDPDQDVEALLDEWYARAVGEEAAADLRAYYDHWEQFWTERIQGSLWFESRKRTTYLEFGDPSYLALVTEQEIAESRSLLESVVDKAGTAQQKARAAMLLRAFEYYEASALSYTPKFTSLNEQEALALLNPAALERKMEKAAERYELLDEFAQDPVLMHFIKPSPTGIYYPLLHWNGLDSEAFWAIADYMKAFEPNGGTVSQQVYGIAQHAENEKLREYADLLQNVNLDLFALNNNSSFELGGDVPQSWSPWYESNTVYKRSTDYSHSGTSSMMISTLRRGGPHQVVNVNPGMMASRVHYFTPEGTQTNATIQITFNLRDASNKQIGTLVSGTKKVGATAGTWSSVDFLTDIPEGVKSVQMIVLLNQVEPETKLYLDDFVIYQGSKEWLNAQTFWKFADYIQEHEPSGGILTNRVEALIGSSASGQEREFAQLLLNVLQGAAPVTANASFEQGTTTSAPPWAFYVQSQGTVTRVSDTSHQGSSSIAITGAKPSAVPYQYFIPKVGPAAAKVYYKLPEGATTAGTIQIGFNLNTADGKGITVMRSEIRPITGSPNGWSSINLAAYIPSEFNGLVVGRIQFTINVSNLENEARVYIDDANVYQ
;
A
#
# COMPACT_ATOMS: atom_id res chain seq x y z
N MET A 1 36.85 5.58 -37.11
CA MET A 1 37.85 5.63 -38.21
C MET A 1 39.03 4.72 -37.86
N ARG A 2 39.83 4.22 -38.84
CA ARG A 2 41.13 3.48 -38.70
C ARG A 2 41.20 2.42 -37.56
N LYS A 3 41.14 1.11 -37.83
CA LYS A 3 42.29 0.22 -38.16
C LYS A 3 43.36 0.18 -37.03
N THR A 4 43.99 -0.94 -36.68
CA THR A 4 44.63 -1.94 -37.57
C THR A 4 44.91 -3.27 -36.79
N GLN A 5 44.27 -4.42 -37.10
CA GLN A 5 44.86 -5.67 -37.72
C GLN A 5 45.73 -6.57 -36.79
N TYR A 6 45.86 -7.92 -36.96
CA TYR A 6 45.28 -8.94 -37.87
C TYR A 6 45.36 -10.36 -37.21
N TYR A 7 44.43 -11.32 -37.45
CA TYR A 7 44.37 -12.37 -38.52
C TYR A 7 45.62 -13.30 -38.62
N VAL A 8 45.55 -14.58 -39.02
CA VAL A 8 44.62 -15.39 -39.88
C VAL A 8 44.59 -16.86 -39.33
N SER A 9 43.73 -17.85 -39.62
CA SER A 9 42.67 -18.16 -40.63
C SER A 9 41.61 -19.14 -40.02
N VAL A 10 40.40 -19.49 -40.52
CA VAL A 10 39.69 -19.38 -41.84
C VAL A 10 40.10 -20.51 -42.84
N LEU A 11 39.25 -21.33 -43.51
CA LEU A 11 37.79 -21.51 -43.66
C LEU A 11 37.48 -22.97 -44.15
N LEU A 12 36.27 -23.53 -43.97
CA LEU A 12 35.37 -23.96 -45.09
C LEU A 12 34.00 -24.56 -44.65
N VAL A 13 32.92 -23.89 -45.09
CA VAL A 13 31.63 -24.41 -45.64
C VAL A 13 30.89 -25.59 -44.95
N MET A 14 29.94 -25.22 -44.09
CA MET A 14 28.46 -25.34 -44.26
C MET A 14 27.79 -26.58 -44.90
N CYS A 15 26.65 -26.93 -44.27
CA CYS A 15 25.32 -27.26 -44.84
C CYS A 15 24.76 -28.71 -44.92
N LEU A 16 23.51 -28.81 -44.46
CA LEU A 16 22.38 -29.64 -44.95
C LEU A 16 22.21 -31.13 -44.53
N LEU A 17 21.43 -31.34 -43.44
CA LEU A 17 20.09 -31.99 -43.41
C LEU A 17 19.83 -33.19 -42.45
N PHE A 18 18.69 -33.06 -41.74
CA PHE A 18 17.71 -34.05 -41.24
C PHE A 18 18.08 -35.24 -40.33
N ALA A 19 17.63 -35.11 -39.08
CA ALA A 19 16.55 -35.90 -38.42
C ALA A 19 16.71 -37.40 -38.02
N PHE A 20 16.07 -37.68 -36.87
CA PHE A 20 15.72 -38.95 -36.21
C PHE A 20 15.08 -40.06 -37.10
N PRO A 21 14.89 -41.31 -36.58
CA PRO A 21 15.66 -42.07 -35.58
C PRO A 21 15.88 -43.57 -35.93
N GLY A 22 16.63 -44.31 -35.10
CA GLY A 22 16.10 -45.58 -34.55
C GLY A 22 16.84 -46.93 -34.76
N ILE A 23 16.80 -47.71 -33.67
CA ILE A 23 16.50 -49.16 -33.59
C ILE A 23 17.58 -50.23 -33.91
N SER A 24 17.92 -50.94 -32.82
CA SER A 24 18.29 -52.37 -32.67
C SER A 24 19.68 -52.89 -33.08
N PHE A 25 20.21 -53.71 -32.17
CA PHE A 25 21.26 -54.71 -32.43
C PHE A 25 20.72 -55.84 -33.31
N GLY A 26 21.57 -56.37 -34.19
CA GLY A 26 21.32 -57.59 -34.99
C GLY A 26 22.36 -58.66 -34.64
N ALA A 27 21.93 -59.93 -34.60
CA ALA A 27 22.77 -61.03 -34.10
C ALA A 27 23.80 -61.55 -35.12
N ALA A 28 24.79 -62.28 -34.62
CA ALA A 28 25.88 -62.85 -35.39
C ALA A 28 25.43 -63.93 -36.39
N GLN A 29 26.21 -64.09 -37.48
CA GLN A 29 26.58 -65.45 -37.90
C GLN A 29 27.92 -65.53 -38.64
N THR A 30 28.46 -66.74 -38.62
CA THR A 30 29.74 -67.19 -39.19
C THR A 30 29.79 -67.16 -40.71
N ALA A 31 30.98 -66.95 -41.27
CA ALA A 31 31.35 -67.42 -42.60
C ALA A 31 32.74 -68.09 -42.51
N ASP A 32 32.90 -69.22 -43.20
CA ASP A 32 34.10 -70.06 -43.14
C ASP A 32 34.63 -70.33 -44.56
N ASP A 33 35.92 -70.69 -44.65
CA ASP A 33 36.65 -71.25 -45.80
C ASP A 33 36.54 -70.66 -47.23
N GLY A 34 37.74 -70.44 -47.84
CA GLY A 34 38.04 -71.15 -49.10
C GLY A 34 38.49 -70.38 -50.35
N ALA A 35 39.78 -70.01 -50.45
CA ALA A 35 40.49 -69.86 -51.73
C ALA A 35 42.01 -70.03 -51.53
N ALA A 36 42.74 -70.59 -52.51
CA ALA A 36 44.11 -71.06 -52.28
C ALA A 36 45.14 -70.80 -53.41
N ALA A 37 46.39 -70.64 -52.94
CA ALA A 37 47.67 -71.03 -53.56
C ALA A 37 48.47 -70.04 -54.44
N ARG A 38 49.80 -70.13 -54.23
CA ARG A 38 50.94 -69.53 -54.97
C ARG A 38 51.15 -68.01 -54.76
N GLY A 39 52.31 -67.54 -54.30
CA GLY A 39 53.47 -68.29 -53.76
C GLY A 39 54.73 -67.42 -53.61
N GLY A 40 55.60 -67.74 -52.67
CA GLY A 40 56.89 -67.08 -52.47
C GLY A 40 57.69 -67.72 -51.35
N GLN A 41 58.95 -68.08 -51.62
CA GLN A 41 59.88 -68.55 -50.59
C GLN A 41 60.58 -67.36 -49.93
N GLY A 42 60.65 -67.36 -48.59
CA GLY A 42 61.36 -66.35 -47.82
C GLY A 42 61.65 -66.87 -46.42
N ASN A 43 62.83 -67.46 -46.22
CA ASN A 43 63.35 -67.70 -44.88
C ASN A 43 63.72 -66.35 -44.26
N GLU A 44 63.24 -66.05 -43.05
CA GLU A 44 64.16 -65.85 -41.92
C GLU A 44 63.48 -65.84 -40.53
N ARG A 45 64.17 -66.50 -39.59
CA ARG A 45 64.23 -66.22 -38.14
C ARG A 45 62.97 -65.66 -37.47
N GLY A 46 62.13 -66.57 -36.98
CA GLY A 46 61.09 -66.21 -36.00
C GLY A 46 61.69 -65.70 -34.69
N ASN A 47 61.80 -64.38 -34.53
CA ASN A 47 62.09 -63.70 -33.26
C ASN A 47 60.85 -63.78 -32.33
N SER A 48 60.55 -64.99 -31.87
CA SER A 48 59.30 -65.29 -31.18
C SER A 48 59.36 -64.93 -29.70
N GLN A 49 59.47 -63.64 -29.41
CA GLN A 49 59.19 -63.16 -28.06
C GLN A 49 57.77 -63.57 -27.65
N GLY A 50 57.58 -63.85 -26.35
CA GLY A 50 56.24 -64.00 -25.81
C GLY A 50 55.55 -62.63 -25.89
N VAL A 51 54.33 -62.58 -26.42
CA VAL A 51 53.52 -61.37 -26.43
C VAL A 51 52.33 -61.52 -25.48
N ILE A 52 51.98 -60.42 -24.83
CA ILE A 52 50.74 -60.29 -24.07
C ILE A 52 49.57 -60.43 -25.06
N VAL A 53 48.61 -61.30 -24.75
CA VAL A 53 47.41 -61.55 -25.57
C VAL A 53 46.10 -61.32 -24.83
N LEU A 54 46.17 -61.08 -23.53
CA LEU A 54 45.05 -60.65 -22.69
C LEU A 54 45.62 -59.92 -21.46
N VAL A 55 45.03 -58.79 -21.12
CA VAL A 55 45.19 -58.17 -19.80
C VAL A 55 43.83 -58.23 -19.09
N HIS A 56 43.84 -58.60 -17.81
CA HIS A 56 42.71 -58.43 -16.91
C HIS A 56 43.14 -57.49 -15.78
N ALA A 57 42.28 -56.56 -15.40
CA ALA A 57 42.57 -55.62 -14.32
C ALA A 57 41.33 -55.42 -13.45
N ASP A 58 41.57 -55.36 -12.15
CA ASP A 58 40.62 -55.10 -11.09
C ASP A 58 41.24 -54.03 -10.16
N ASN A 59 40.47 -53.47 -9.22
CA ASN A 59 41.00 -52.39 -8.37
C ASN A 59 42.13 -52.89 -7.44
N GLY A 60 43.38 -52.60 -7.81
CA GLY A 60 44.59 -52.99 -7.09
C GLY A 60 45.33 -54.21 -7.66
N THR A 61 44.80 -54.93 -8.67
CA THR A 61 45.44 -56.11 -9.27
C THR A 61 45.36 -56.10 -10.79
N ILE A 62 46.47 -56.44 -11.45
CA ILE A 62 46.55 -56.58 -12.92
C ILE A 62 47.18 -57.92 -13.26
N THR A 63 46.65 -58.61 -14.27
CA THR A 63 47.24 -59.83 -14.84
C THR A 63 47.46 -59.67 -16.33
N ALA A 64 48.68 -59.96 -16.81
CA ALA A 64 49.03 -59.96 -18.23
C ALA A 64 49.41 -61.39 -18.66
N LYS A 65 48.59 -61.99 -19.53
CA LYS A 65 48.72 -63.36 -20.00
C LYS A 65 49.47 -63.41 -21.32
N PHE A 66 50.52 -64.23 -21.38
CA PHE A 66 51.34 -64.43 -22.58
C PHE A 66 50.89 -65.68 -23.35
N ASN A 67 50.97 -65.62 -24.69
CA ASN A 67 50.69 -66.78 -25.54
C ASN A 67 51.71 -67.93 -25.36
N LYS A 68 52.98 -67.59 -25.17
CA LYS A 68 54.10 -68.50 -24.88
C LYS A 68 55.08 -67.83 -23.93
N GLN A 69 55.86 -68.64 -23.22
CA GLN A 69 56.84 -68.14 -22.26
C GLN A 69 57.91 -67.30 -23.00
N PRO A 70 58.24 -66.08 -22.53
CA PRO A 70 59.27 -65.26 -23.17
C PRO A 70 60.66 -65.92 -23.15
N PRO A 71 61.47 -65.71 -24.21
CA PRO A 71 62.85 -66.19 -24.23
C PRO A 71 63.65 -65.52 -23.09
N GLY A 72 64.30 -66.34 -22.26
CA GLY A 72 64.94 -65.92 -21.01
C GLY A 72 64.36 -66.58 -19.76
N GLY A 73 63.13 -67.09 -19.80
CA GLY A 73 62.53 -67.87 -18.71
C GLY A 73 61.48 -67.11 -17.90
N LYS A 74 61.83 -66.64 -16.70
CA LYS A 74 60.98 -65.71 -15.94
C LYS A 74 61.30 -64.28 -16.42
N PRO A 75 60.31 -63.47 -16.82
CA PRO A 75 60.55 -62.05 -17.12
C PRO A 75 60.79 -61.25 -15.85
N ASP A 76 61.50 -60.13 -15.95
CA ASP A 76 61.73 -59.21 -14.83
C ASP A 76 60.63 -58.14 -14.72
N ALA A 77 60.43 -57.58 -13.53
CA ALA A 77 59.40 -56.54 -13.32
C ALA A 77 59.65 -55.29 -14.20
N SER A 78 60.93 -54.95 -14.42
CA SER A 78 61.38 -53.86 -15.29
C SER A 78 61.18 -54.12 -16.79
N ASP A 79 60.81 -55.33 -17.18
CA ASP A 79 60.46 -55.63 -18.58
C ASP A 79 59.06 -55.08 -18.97
N PHE A 80 58.28 -54.62 -17.99
CA PHE A 80 56.91 -54.16 -18.19
C PHE A 80 56.78 -52.65 -18.04
N THR A 81 55.82 -52.07 -18.76
CA THR A 81 55.30 -50.73 -18.47
C THR A 81 53.80 -50.85 -18.30
N ILE A 82 53.29 -50.39 -17.17
CA ILE A 82 51.86 -50.37 -16.86
C ILE A 82 51.41 -48.92 -16.96
N GLN A 83 50.32 -48.68 -17.67
CA GLN A 83 49.64 -47.39 -17.73
C GLN A 83 48.24 -47.49 -17.14
N ARG A 84 47.74 -46.38 -16.60
CA ARG A 84 46.37 -46.21 -16.12
C ARG A 84 45.73 -45.00 -16.81
N GLN A 85 44.46 -45.11 -17.15
CA GLN A 85 43.60 -43.99 -17.52
C GLN A 85 42.38 -44.00 -16.59
N VAL A 86 41.88 -42.81 -16.24
CA VAL A 86 40.68 -42.62 -15.43
C VAL A 86 39.75 -41.66 -16.16
N ASN A 87 38.46 -42.00 -16.29
CA ASN A 87 37.43 -41.21 -16.99
C ASN A 87 37.87 -40.71 -18.38
N GLY A 88 38.54 -41.55 -19.17
CA GLY A 88 39.05 -41.20 -20.51
C GLY A 88 40.24 -40.24 -20.54
N GLY A 89 40.77 -39.83 -19.37
CA GLY A 89 41.89 -38.89 -19.25
C GLY A 89 43.24 -39.42 -19.73
N ALA A 90 44.28 -38.60 -19.56
CA ALA A 90 45.64 -38.92 -19.99
C ALA A 90 46.21 -40.19 -19.30
N ALA A 91 47.02 -40.95 -20.03
CA ALA A 91 47.61 -42.20 -19.54
C ALA A 91 48.85 -41.94 -18.66
N GLU A 92 48.74 -42.21 -17.37
CA GLU A 92 49.83 -42.14 -16.40
C GLU A 92 50.55 -43.49 -16.27
N VAL A 93 51.87 -43.50 -16.02
CA VAL A 93 52.62 -44.75 -15.80
C VAL A 93 52.53 -45.14 -14.32
N VAL A 94 52.02 -46.35 -14.04
CA VAL A 94 51.83 -46.86 -12.68
C VAL A 94 52.92 -47.85 -12.32
N VAL A 95 53.63 -47.58 -11.21
CA VAL A 95 54.62 -48.52 -10.64
C VAL A 95 53.90 -49.58 -9.81
N PRO A 96 54.06 -50.88 -10.11
CA PRO A 96 53.43 -51.95 -9.32
C PRO A 96 54.13 -52.12 -7.97
N SER A 97 53.34 -52.34 -6.91
CA SER A 97 53.83 -52.58 -5.55
C SER A 97 54.36 -54.00 -5.33
N SER A 98 53.96 -54.96 -6.18
CA SER A 98 54.59 -56.29 -6.25
C SER A 98 54.42 -56.92 -7.64
N TYR A 99 55.27 -57.90 -7.95
CA TYR A 99 55.26 -58.66 -9.20
C TYR A 99 55.49 -60.15 -8.97
N ALA A 100 54.63 -60.98 -9.56
CA ALA A 100 54.73 -62.44 -9.57
C ALA A 100 54.62 -62.99 -11.01
N TRP A 101 55.28 -64.13 -11.26
CA TRP A 101 55.24 -64.81 -12.56
C TRP A 101 54.85 -66.27 -12.39
N GLY A 102 53.69 -66.65 -12.93
CA GLY A 102 53.27 -68.04 -13.01
C GLY A 102 53.94 -68.74 -14.19
N THR A 103 54.96 -69.55 -13.94
CA THR A 103 55.73 -70.25 -15.01
C THR A 103 54.88 -71.23 -15.80
N SER A 104 53.95 -71.94 -15.16
CA SER A 104 53.02 -72.88 -15.80
C SER A 104 51.86 -72.17 -16.52
N THR A 105 51.36 -71.07 -15.96
CA THR A 105 50.21 -70.32 -16.50
C THR A 105 50.58 -69.28 -17.56
N LYS A 106 51.86 -68.85 -17.58
CA LYS A 106 52.41 -67.75 -18.40
C LYS A 106 51.73 -66.41 -18.12
N ILE A 107 51.38 -66.18 -16.86
CA ILE A 107 50.74 -64.95 -16.39
C ILE A 107 51.73 -64.16 -15.53
N ALA A 108 51.92 -62.90 -15.88
CA ALA A 108 52.50 -61.89 -15.03
C ALA A 108 51.38 -61.27 -14.19
N THR A 109 51.49 -61.34 -12.87
CA THR A 109 50.55 -60.72 -11.92
C THR A 109 51.25 -59.56 -11.23
N PHE A 110 50.57 -58.42 -11.18
CA PHE A 110 51.03 -57.20 -10.54
C PHE A 110 50.02 -56.76 -9.49
N ALA A 111 50.49 -56.43 -8.30
CA ALA A 111 49.73 -55.56 -7.42
C ALA A 111 50.03 -54.11 -7.82
N VAL A 112 49.01 -53.27 -7.89
CA VAL A 112 49.12 -51.82 -8.10
C VAL A 112 48.43 -51.09 -6.95
N PRO A 113 48.76 -49.82 -6.66
CA PRO A 113 48.02 -49.05 -5.68
C PRO A 113 46.52 -49.02 -6.06
N PRO A 114 45.60 -49.52 -5.20
CA PRO A 114 44.17 -49.43 -5.47
C PRO A 114 43.74 -47.97 -5.42
N LEU A 115 42.81 -47.60 -6.29
CA LEU A 115 42.17 -46.28 -6.25
C LEU A 115 41.03 -46.33 -5.24
N ALA A 116 41.03 -45.41 -4.28
CA ALA A 116 39.90 -45.23 -3.38
C ALA A 116 38.64 -44.76 -4.15
N PRO A 117 37.43 -45.08 -3.66
CA PRO A 117 36.20 -44.41 -4.08
C PRO A 117 36.31 -42.88 -4.01
N GLY A 118 35.54 -42.19 -4.85
CA GLY A 118 35.41 -40.73 -4.83
C GLY A 118 33.98 -40.30 -4.58
N ILE A 119 33.74 -38.98 -4.53
CA ILE A 119 32.38 -38.41 -4.48
C ILE A 119 31.60 -38.78 -5.76
N ALA A 120 32.29 -38.81 -6.90
CA ALA A 120 31.78 -39.34 -8.16
C ALA A 120 32.40 -40.71 -8.50
N GLY A 121 31.68 -41.50 -9.30
CA GLY A 121 32.18 -42.75 -9.87
C GLY A 121 33.35 -42.53 -10.84
N ARG A 122 34.18 -43.55 -11.01
CA ARG A 122 35.38 -43.51 -11.87
C ARG A 122 35.47 -44.73 -12.76
N GLU A 123 35.51 -44.53 -14.07
CA GLU A 123 35.92 -45.57 -15.02
C GLU A 123 37.43 -45.66 -15.08
N VAL A 124 37.99 -46.87 -15.01
CA VAL A 124 39.43 -47.11 -14.98
C VAL A 124 39.81 -48.15 -16.03
N VAL A 125 40.82 -47.81 -16.85
CA VAL A 125 41.47 -48.73 -17.78
C VAL A 125 42.93 -48.85 -17.40
N TYR A 126 43.42 -50.08 -17.25
CA TYR A 126 44.86 -50.35 -17.21
C TYR A 126 45.33 -50.96 -18.52
N SER A 127 46.53 -50.56 -18.96
CA SER A 127 47.17 -51.06 -20.17
C SER A 127 48.59 -51.53 -19.85
N VAL A 128 49.00 -52.67 -20.43
CA VAL A 128 50.34 -53.24 -20.17
C VAL A 128 51.13 -53.40 -21.48
N SER A 129 52.34 -52.84 -21.49
CA SER A 129 53.38 -53.08 -22.50
C SER A 129 54.46 -54.00 -21.93
N PHE A 130 55.12 -54.76 -22.82
CA PHE A 130 56.29 -55.58 -22.51
C PHE A 130 57.44 -55.23 -23.46
N LYS A 131 58.61 -54.88 -22.92
CA LYS A 131 59.85 -54.48 -23.62
C LYS A 131 59.63 -53.47 -24.76
N GLY A 132 58.74 -52.50 -24.58
CA GLY A 132 58.44 -51.45 -25.56
C GLY A 132 57.51 -51.87 -26.70
N ALA A 133 56.86 -53.04 -26.62
CA ALA A 133 55.77 -53.41 -27.52
C ALA A 133 54.54 -52.49 -27.37
N ALA A 134 53.59 -52.57 -28.30
CA ALA A 134 52.31 -51.89 -28.17
C ALA A 134 51.60 -52.28 -26.86
N PHE A 135 50.93 -51.31 -26.24
CA PHE A 135 50.14 -51.52 -25.04
C PHE A 135 48.91 -52.38 -25.33
N VAL A 136 48.65 -53.37 -24.48
CA VAL A 136 47.41 -54.16 -24.48
C VAL A 136 46.52 -53.66 -23.34
N PRO A 137 45.33 -53.11 -23.61
CA PRO A 137 44.39 -52.69 -22.56
C PRO A 137 43.70 -53.88 -21.91
N ALA A 138 43.31 -53.72 -20.64
CA ALA A 138 42.27 -54.49 -19.99
C ALA A 138 40.87 -54.00 -20.42
N ALA A 139 39.82 -54.71 -20.03
CA ALA A 139 38.48 -54.14 -20.02
C ALA A 139 38.40 -52.98 -19.00
N THR A 140 37.58 -51.97 -19.28
CA THR A 140 37.24 -50.92 -18.32
C THR A 140 36.52 -51.51 -17.12
N PHE A 141 36.89 -51.10 -15.90
CA PHE A 141 36.09 -51.36 -14.70
C PHE A 141 35.70 -50.06 -14.02
N ALA A 142 34.55 -50.05 -13.35
CA ALA A 142 34.09 -48.90 -12.59
C ALA A 142 34.47 -49.03 -11.10
N ILE A 143 34.90 -47.92 -10.52
CA ILE A 143 34.95 -47.70 -9.07
C ILE A 143 33.72 -46.87 -8.74
N THR A 144 32.84 -47.41 -7.91
CA THR A 144 31.63 -46.73 -7.47
C THR A 144 31.96 -45.46 -6.67
N ALA A 145 31.03 -44.50 -6.69
CA ALA A 145 31.06 -43.40 -5.74
C ALA A 145 30.98 -43.92 -4.29
N LEU A 146 31.39 -43.08 -3.33
CA LEU A 146 31.04 -43.27 -1.92
C LEU A 146 29.51 -43.24 -1.76
N PRO A 147 28.90 -44.17 -1.01
CA PRO A 147 27.46 -44.14 -0.75
C PRO A 147 27.09 -42.91 0.10
N PRO A 148 25.85 -42.40 0.00
CA PRO A 148 25.38 -41.32 0.85
C PRO A 148 25.34 -41.75 2.33
N LEU A 149 25.23 -40.77 3.22
CA LEU A 149 25.18 -40.95 4.67
C LEU A 149 23.72 -41.04 5.14
N ASP A 150 23.24 -42.24 5.43
CA ASP A 150 21.90 -42.49 6.01
C ASP A 150 21.82 -41.91 7.43
N VAL A 151 21.42 -40.64 7.59
CA VAL A 151 21.28 -39.92 8.87
C VAL A 151 20.10 -40.45 9.68
N VAL A 152 19.00 -40.81 9.00
CA VAL A 152 17.90 -41.61 9.53
C VAL A 152 17.69 -42.80 8.60
N ARG A 153 17.44 -43.99 9.14
CA ARG A 153 17.33 -45.22 8.36
C ARG A 153 16.11 -46.03 8.80
N ASN A 154 15.15 -46.23 7.90
CA ASN A 154 13.88 -46.92 8.18
C ASN A 154 13.16 -46.40 9.44
N GLY A 155 13.08 -45.08 9.60
CA GLY A 155 12.46 -44.40 10.75
C GLY A 155 13.23 -44.51 12.06
N GLN A 156 14.51 -44.88 12.03
CA GLN A 156 15.39 -44.95 13.21
C GLN A 156 16.57 -43.99 13.06
N ALA A 157 16.87 -43.24 14.12
CA ALA A 157 18.01 -42.32 14.16
C ALA A 157 19.33 -43.09 14.00
N ASN A 158 20.12 -42.73 13.00
CA ASN A 158 21.44 -43.31 12.72
C ASN A 158 22.55 -42.24 12.85
N ALA A 159 22.21 -41.10 13.47
CA ALA A 159 23.10 -39.96 13.68
C ALA A 159 22.86 -39.28 15.03
N MET A 160 23.79 -38.40 15.41
CA MET A 160 23.68 -37.47 16.54
C MET A 160 24.17 -36.07 16.12
N ILE A 161 23.60 -35.04 16.73
CA ILE A 161 23.98 -33.64 16.50
C ILE A 161 24.92 -33.21 17.62
N ILE A 162 26.06 -32.60 17.28
CA ILE A 162 27.12 -32.24 18.21
C ILE A 162 27.42 -30.74 18.12
N VAL A 163 27.35 -30.05 19.26
CA VAL A 163 27.75 -28.64 19.41
C VAL A 163 28.94 -28.50 20.37
N ALA A 164 29.69 -27.40 20.24
CA ALA A 164 30.76 -27.08 21.18
C ALA A 164 30.18 -26.77 22.57
N ALA A 165 30.89 -27.14 23.64
CA ALA A 165 30.39 -26.94 25.01
C ALA A 165 30.20 -25.46 25.41
N GLY A 166 30.77 -24.52 24.64
CA GLY A 166 30.58 -23.06 24.77
C GLY A 166 29.94 -22.40 23.54
N ALA A 167 29.24 -23.17 22.69
CA ALA A 167 28.53 -22.63 21.53
C ALA A 167 27.50 -21.56 21.94
N ASP A 168 27.31 -20.53 21.13
CA ASP A 168 26.37 -19.44 21.44
C ASP A 168 24.89 -19.87 21.32
N GLY A 169 23.99 -19.02 21.81
CA GLY A 169 22.55 -19.32 21.83
C GLY A 169 21.93 -19.52 20.45
N ARG A 170 22.49 -18.91 19.40
CA ARG A 170 22.03 -19.07 18.01
C ARG A 170 22.47 -20.41 17.44
N THR A 171 23.73 -20.79 17.67
CA THR A 171 24.31 -22.08 17.29
C THR A 171 23.57 -23.24 17.99
N GLN A 172 23.24 -23.07 19.28
CA GLN A 172 22.41 -24.02 20.03
C GLN A 172 20.98 -24.10 19.46
N ALA A 173 20.35 -22.96 19.13
CA ALA A 173 19.02 -22.93 18.52
C ALA A 173 19.02 -23.63 17.14
N ALA A 174 19.98 -23.33 16.27
CA ALA A 174 20.12 -23.98 14.97
C ALA A 174 20.28 -25.51 15.09
N ALA A 175 21.12 -25.98 16.02
CA ALA A 175 21.26 -27.41 16.31
C ALA A 175 19.94 -28.06 16.81
N ALA A 176 19.11 -27.34 17.56
CA ALA A 176 17.79 -27.79 17.96
C ALA A 176 16.79 -27.80 16.79
N THR A 177 16.81 -26.77 15.93
CA THR A 177 15.99 -26.72 14.71
C THR A 177 16.33 -27.86 13.75
N LEU A 178 17.60 -28.22 13.60
CA LEU A 178 18.02 -29.39 12.82
C LEU A 178 17.39 -30.69 13.35
N ALA A 179 17.38 -30.88 14.67
CA ALA A 179 16.74 -32.03 15.30
C ALA A 179 15.21 -32.03 15.10
N GLU A 180 14.58 -30.86 15.20
CA GLU A 180 13.13 -30.67 15.03
C GLU A 180 12.66 -31.05 13.63
N TYR A 181 13.27 -30.52 12.56
CA TYR A 181 12.81 -30.80 11.20
C TYR A 181 13.12 -32.23 10.73
N VAL A 182 14.25 -32.81 11.17
CA VAL A 182 14.48 -34.24 10.96
C VAL A 182 13.41 -35.08 11.67
N GLN A 183 12.97 -34.68 12.87
CA GLN A 183 11.85 -35.36 13.55
C GLN A 183 10.50 -35.12 12.85
N LYS A 184 10.19 -33.89 12.41
CA LYS A 184 8.97 -33.56 11.62
C LYS A 184 8.88 -34.38 10.33
N SER A 185 10.01 -34.62 9.67
CA SER A 185 10.09 -35.35 8.40
C SER A 185 10.12 -36.88 8.56
N THR A 186 10.80 -37.40 9.59
CA THR A 186 11.11 -38.85 9.69
C THR A 186 10.51 -39.57 10.89
N GLY A 187 9.95 -38.84 11.85
CA GLY A 187 9.56 -39.33 13.17
C GLY A 187 10.73 -39.62 14.12
N ALA A 188 11.97 -39.68 13.63
CA ALA A 188 13.16 -39.97 14.42
C ALA A 188 13.80 -38.69 14.98
N LEU A 189 13.89 -38.59 16.30
CA LEU A 189 14.62 -37.52 16.97
C LEU A 189 16.13 -37.83 16.98
N LEU A 190 16.93 -36.96 16.36
CA LEU A 190 18.39 -36.96 16.53
C LEU A 190 18.75 -36.31 17.87
N PRO A 191 19.55 -36.94 18.74
CA PRO A 191 19.94 -36.33 20.01
C PRO A 191 20.97 -35.22 19.77
N VAL A 192 20.72 -34.04 20.35
CA VAL A 192 21.68 -32.93 20.41
C VAL A 192 22.55 -33.11 21.66
N MET A 193 23.87 -33.05 21.50
CA MET A 193 24.86 -33.26 22.57
C MET A 193 26.01 -32.25 22.49
N THR A 194 26.67 -32.00 23.62
CA THR A 194 28.02 -31.39 23.60
C THR A 194 29.07 -32.44 23.26
N GLU A 195 30.23 -32.02 22.74
CA GLU A 195 31.38 -32.89 22.45
C GLU A 195 31.75 -33.82 23.63
N GLY A 196 31.73 -33.28 24.85
CA GLY A 196 32.05 -34.01 26.08
C GLY A 196 30.99 -35.06 26.49
N GLN A 197 29.75 -34.91 26.03
CA GLN A 197 28.68 -35.91 26.20
C GLN A 197 28.72 -36.97 25.09
N ALA A 198 29.03 -36.56 23.85
CA ALA A 198 29.15 -37.47 22.71
C ALA A 198 30.41 -38.36 22.78
N GLY A 199 31.47 -37.92 23.47
CA GLY A 199 32.69 -38.69 23.72
C GLY A 199 33.54 -38.94 22.47
N SER A 200 34.71 -39.56 22.65
CA SER A 200 35.73 -39.72 21.61
C SER A 200 35.62 -41.03 20.81
N HIS A 201 34.46 -41.30 20.18
CA HIS A 201 34.39 -42.29 19.09
C HIS A 201 34.73 -41.60 17.76
N ASN A 202 36.02 -41.59 17.42
CA ASN A 202 36.51 -41.03 16.15
C ASN A 202 36.39 -42.08 15.04
N GLY A 203 35.21 -42.17 14.42
CA GLY A 203 35.03 -42.86 13.14
C GLY A 203 35.24 -44.38 13.16
N GLU A 204 34.68 -45.09 14.14
CA GLU A 204 34.46 -46.53 13.96
C GLU A 204 33.44 -46.75 12.83
N PRO A 205 33.71 -47.57 11.80
CA PRO A 205 32.87 -47.65 10.59
C PRO A 205 31.41 -48.10 10.83
N ASP A 206 31.14 -48.77 11.94
CA ASP A 206 29.81 -49.26 12.34
C ASP A 206 29.10 -48.32 13.35
N GLY A 207 29.65 -47.12 13.61
CA GLY A 207 29.11 -46.15 14.54
C GLY A 207 28.08 -45.17 13.94
N PRO A 208 27.22 -44.53 14.76
CA PRO A 208 26.28 -43.52 14.29
C PRO A 208 26.99 -42.26 13.77
N ILE A 209 26.44 -41.66 12.72
CA ILE A 209 26.99 -40.48 12.05
C ILE A 209 27.00 -39.26 12.98
N ARG A 210 28.09 -38.51 12.97
CA ARG A 210 28.26 -37.31 13.80
C ARG A 210 28.05 -36.04 12.99
N ILE A 211 26.95 -35.32 13.25
CA ILE A 211 26.65 -34.04 12.61
C ILE A 211 27.12 -32.91 13.53
N TYR A 212 28.27 -32.33 13.24
CA TYR A 212 28.83 -31.21 14.00
C TYR A 212 28.24 -29.88 13.49
N VAL A 213 27.72 -29.05 14.39
CA VAL A 213 27.15 -27.72 14.09
C VAL A 213 28.01 -26.66 14.78
N GLY A 214 28.60 -25.77 13.97
CA GLY A 214 29.62 -24.82 14.42
C GLY A 214 30.98 -25.48 14.71
N ASP A 215 31.82 -24.83 15.51
CA ASP A 215 33.23 -25.17 15.76
C ASP A 215 33.48 -26.48 16.55
N ALA A 216 32.45 -27.31 16.75
CA ALA A 216 32.54 -28.58 17.45
C ALA A 216 33.55 -29.51 16.75
N GLN A 217 34.64 -29.83 17.45
CA GLN A 217 35.87 -30.44 16.91
C GLN A 217 36.23 -29.95 15.49
N ALA A 218 36.31 -28.63 15.33
CA ALA A 218 36.63 -27.90 14.10
C ALA A 218 37.48 -28.71 13.11
N GLU A 219 36.85 -29.09 11.99
CA GLU A 219 37.52 -29.82 10.90
C GLU A 219 38.71 -28.99 10.39
N PRO A 220 39.96 -29.50 10.37
CA PRO A 220 41.12 -28.69 10.03
C PRO A 220 41.06 -28.04 8.63
N ARG A 221 40.24 -28.55 7.72
CA ARG A 221 39.97 -27.95 6.41
C ARG A 221 38.94 -26.81 6.46
N LEU A 222 38.03 -26.77 7.43
CA LEU A 222 36.93 -25.82 7.50
C LEU A 222 37.42 -24.36 7.54
N GLY A 223 38.42 -24.06 8.37
CA GLY A 223 39.03 -22.72 8.44
C GLY A 223 39.70 -22.28 7.13
N ALA A 224 40.12 -23.21 6.26
CA ALA A 224 40.64 -22.89 4.93
C ALA A 224 39.52 -22.76 3.87
N LEU A 225 38.42 -23.50 4.01
CA LEU A 225 37.24 -23.40 3.14
C LEU A 225 36.46 -22.08 3.36
N MET A 226 36.42 -21.62 4.61
CA MET A 226 35.81 -20.36 5.04
C MET A 226 36.74 -19.14 4.89
N GLN A 227 37.99 -19.31 4.44
CA GLN A 227 38.92 -18.19 4.31
C GLN A 227 38.46 -17.20 3.23
N GLY A 228 38.21 -15.94 3.63
CA GLY A 228 37.76 -14.87 2.74
C GLY A 228 36.29 -14.95 2.35
N MET A 229 35.51 -15.78 3.04
CA MET A 229 34.07 -15.96 2.84
C MET A 229 33.25 -14.93 3.61
N ASP A 230 32.06 -14.55 3.12
CA ASP A 230 31.16 -13.64 3.86
C ASP A 230 30.65 -14.25 5.19
N GLY A 231 30.33 -13.38 6.15
CA GLY A 231 29.88 -13.75 7.50
C GLY A 231 28.57 -14.56 7.56
N ASP A 232 27.69 -14.42 6.56
CA ASP A 232 26.46 -15.21 6.41
C ASP A 232 26.69 -16.53 5.66
N GLY A 233 27.87 -16.69 5.04
CA GLY A 233 28.21 -17.85 4.23
C GLY A 233 28.40 -19.12 5.06
N TYR A 234 28.23 -20.28 4.42
CA TYR A 234 28.33 -21.58 5.09
C TYR A 234 28.98 -22.67 4.24
N VAL A 235 29.47 -23.69 4.94
CA VAL A 235 30.01 -24.93 4.39
C VAL A 235 29.30 -26.11 5.03
N ILE A 236 28.73 -26.98 4.20
CA ILE A 236 28.27 -28.33 4.59
C ILE A 236 29.29 -29.31 4.02
N LEU A 237 29.98 -30.03 4.89
CA LEU A 237 31.06 -30.96 4.54
C LEU A 237 30.74 -32.38 5.01
N PRO A 238 30.21 -33.25 4.12
CA PRO A 238 30.04 -34.68 4.39
C PRO A 238 31.36 -35.45 4.29
N GLU A 239 31.67 -36.25 5.31
CA GLU A 239 32.86 -37.09 5.44
C GLU A 239 32.44 -38.52 5.82
N ASP A 240 33.39 -39.43 6.09
CA ASP A 240 33.01 -40.79 6.53
C ASP A 240 32.72 -40.82 8.05
N GLY A 241 31.52 -41.29 8.40
CA GLY A 241 30.99 -41.23 9.77
C GLY A 241 30.68 -39.80 10.29
N ARG A 242 30.84 -38.75 9.48
CA ARG A 242 30.78 -37.35 9.91
C ARG A 242 30.09 -36.45 8.88
N ILE A 243 29.41 -35.42 9.37
CA ILE A 243 29.00 -34.24 8.62
C ILE A 243 29.38 -33.02 9.46
N THR A 244 29.90 -31.96 8.86
CA THR A 244 30.12 -30.68 9.55
C THR A 244 29.38 -29.57 8.83
N ILE A 245 28.62 -28.78 9.59
CA ILE A 245 27.90 -27.56 9.16
C ILE A 245 28.54 -26.39 9.90
N GLY A 246 29.18 -25.48 9.18
CA GLY A 246 29.88 -24.32 9.75
C GLY A 246 29.79 -23.09 8.86
N GLY A 247 30.07 -21.91 9.42
CA GLY A 247 30.15 -20.63 8.72
C GLY A 247 31.02 -19.64 9.50
N PRO A 248 31.47 -18.51 8.92
CA PRO A 248 32.38 -17.58 9.60
C PRO A 248 31.76 -16.86 10.81
N THR A 249 30.43 -16.83 10.91
CA THR A 249 29.69 -16.38 12.10
C THR A 249 28.56 -17.35 12.43
N SER A 250 27.92 -17.20 13.60
CA SER A 250 26.76 -18.01 13.94
C SER A 250 25.50 -17.73 13.08
N TRP A 251 25.43 -16.62 12.34
CA TRP A 251 24.43 -16.45 11.27
C TRP A 251 24.69 -17.45 10.13
N GLY A 252 25.93 -17.56 9.66
CA GLY A 252 26.31 -18.58 8.67
C GLY A 252 26.09 -20.01 9.17
N ILE A 253 26.32 -20.29 10.45
CA ILE A 253 26.00 -21.60 11.03
C ILE A 253 24.49 -21.88 11.04
N GLU A 254 23.65 -20.88 11.38
CA GLU A 254 22.19 -20.96 11.34
C GLU A 254 21.67 -21.18 9.91
N TYR A 255 22.19 -20.42 8.93
CA TYR A 255 21.82 -20.54 7.52
C TYR A 255 22.33 -21.84 6.88
N GLY A 256 23.49 -22.34 7.27
CA GLY A 256 23.99 -23.65 6.86
C GLY A 256 23.13 -24.82 7.38
N VAL A 257 22.49 -24.67 8.54
CA VAL A 257 21.47 -25.61 9.01
C VAL A 257 20.20 -25.49 8.17
N TYR A 258 19.73 -24.27 7.88
CA TYR A 258 18.54 -24.11 7.02
C TYR A 258 18.77 -24.70 5.64
N ALA A 259 19.90 -24.44 4.99
CA ALA A 259 20.27 -25.03 3.72
C ALA A 259 20.42 -26.56 3.75
N PHE A 260 20.88 -27.14 4.86
CA PHE A 260 20.86 -28.60 5.05
C PHE A 260 19.42 -29.14 5.04
N LEU A 261 18.49 -28.45 5.70
CA LEU A 261 17.08 -28.82 5.73
C LEU A 261 16.41 -28.64 4.35
N GLU A 262 16.70 -27.56 3.63
CA GLU A 262 16.21 -27.35 2.27
C GLU A 262 16.76 -28.43 1.31
N LYS A 263 18.09 -28.63 1.25
CA LYS A 263 18.73 -29.52 0.26
C LYS A 263 18.61 -31.01 0.56
N TYR A 264 18.59 -31.45 1.83
CA TYR A 264 18.60 -32.88 2.18
C TYR A 264 17.31 -33.38 2.80
N VAL A 265 16.62 -32.57 3.61
CA VAL A 265 15.28 -32.94 4.10
C VAL A 265 14.21 -32.54 3.08
N GLY A 266 14.44 -31.52 2.25
CA GLY A 266 13.45 -31.01 1.29
C GLY A 266 12.46 -30.05 1.92
N VAL A 267 12.82 -29.36 3.01
CA VAL A 267 11.95 -28.39 3.69
C VAL A 267 11.77 -27.13 2.82
N GLY A 268 10.57 -26.55 2.81
CA GLY A 268 10.30 -25.24 2.23
C GLY A 268 9.49 -24.36 3.20
N TRP A 269 9.97 -23.15 3.50
CA TRP A 269 9.25 -22.17 4.31
C TRP A 269 8.55 -21.16 3.40
N LEU A 270 7.41 -21.56 2.85
CA LEU A 270 6.70 -20.83 1.79
C LEU A 270 6.05 -19.55 2.32
N MET A 271 5.41 -19.63 3.48
CA MET A 271 4.70 -18.53 4.15
C MET A 271 4.93 -18.59 5.67
N PRO A 272 4.57 -17.56 6.46
CA PRO A 272 4.69 -17.58 7.91
C PRO A 272 3.78 -18.60 8.60
N GLY A 273 4.13 -18.99 9.82
CA GLY A 273 3.32 -19.89 10.65
C GLY A 273 3.38 -21.36 10.22
N PRO A 274 2.64 -22.25 10.92
CA PRO A 274 2.78 -23.70 10.77
C PRO A 274 2.26 -24.21 9.43
N ASP A 275 1.16 -23.65 8.89
CA ASP A 275 0.60 -24.07 7.61
C ASP A 275 1.46 -23.58 6.42
N GLY A 276 2.23 -22.50 6.61
CA GLY A 276 3.21 -22.02 5.65
C GLY A 276 4.48 -22.88 5.51
N GLU A 277 4.66 -23.91 6.34
CA GLU A 277 5.77 -24.86 6.25
C GLU A 277 5.44 -26.04 5.34
N ASP A 278 6.42 -26.47 4.55
CA ASP A 278 6.40 -27.70 3.75
C ASP A 278 7.51 -28.64 4.23
N VAL A 279 7.14 -29.83 4.70
CA VAL A 279 8.07 -30.81 5.29
C VAL A 279 7.74 -32.22 4.78
N PRO A 280 8.39 -32.68 3.69
CA PRO A 280 8.12 -33.99 3.11
C PRO A 280 8.50 -35.12 4.07
N GLN A 281 7.82 -36.26 3.94
CA GLN A 281 7.92 -37.37 4.87
C GLN A 281 8.89 -38.45 4.37
N HIS A 282 9.99 -38.69 5.10
CA HIS A 282 11.07 -39.58 4.70
C HIS A 282 11.25 -40.76 5.65
N ALA A 283 11.13 -41.98 5.13
CA ALA A 283 11.45 -43.19 5.91
C ALA A 283 12.97 -43.39 6.10
N THR A 284 13.78 -42.86 5.19
CA THR A 284 15.25 -42.85 5.26
C THR A 284 15.72 -41.50 4.73
N LEU A 285 16.59 -40.83 5.48
CA LEU A 285 17.14 -39.51 5.16
C LEU A 285 18.64 -39.68 4.87
N SER A 286 19.05 -39.50 3.63
CA SER A 286 20.41 -39.78 3.17
C SER A 286 21.09 -38.53 2.64
N VAL A 287 22.19 -38.11 3.26
CA VAL A 287 22.96 -36.93 2.86
C VAL A 287 23.98 -37.30 1.79
N SER A 288 24.10 -36.50 0.73
CA SER A 288 25.05 -36.75 -0.35
C SER A 288 26.51 -36.66 0.13
N ARG A 289 27.47 -37.04 -0.72
CA ARG A 289 28.91 -36.85 -0.45
C ARG A 289 29.48 -35.57 -1.07
N GLU A 290 28.63 -34.69 -1.60
CA GLU A 290 29.00 -33.38 -2.12
C GLU A 290 29.26 -32.40 -0.97
N MET A 291 30.36 -31.63 -1.06
CA MET A 291 30.56 -30.46 -0.21
C MET A 291 29.78 -29.28 -0.78
N VAL A 292 28.90 -28.70 0.04
CA VAL A 292 28.23 -27.44 -0.28
C VAL A 292 29.06 -26.29 0.31
N LYS A 293 29.31 -25.25 -0.48
CA LYS A 293 29.79 -23.95 -0.02
C LYS A 293 28.96 -22.88 -0.73
N GLU A 294 28.26 -22.04 0.02
CA GLU A 294 27.44 -20.93 -0.49
C GLU A 294 27.65 -19.68 0.38
N GLU A 295 27.69 -18.52 -0.25
CA GLU A 295 27.70 -17.20 0.37
C GLU A 295 26.75 -16.28 -0.42
N PRO A 296 26.08 -15.31 0.23
CA PRO A 296 25.04 -14.52 -0.43
C PRO A 296 25.62 -13.50 -1.42
N ALA A 297 24.89 -13.24 -2.51
CA ALA A 297 25.19 -12.16 -3.44
C ALA A 297 25.10 -10.76 -2.79
N PHE A 298 24.08 -10.54 -1.95
CA PHE A 298 23.86 -9.29 -1.23
C PHE A 298 24.03 -9.51 0.28
N ILE A 299 24.96 -8.81 0.93
CA ILE A 299 25.37 -9.13 2.31
C ILE A 299 24.27 -8.90 3.36
N SER A 300 23.33 -7.97 3.10
CA SER A 300 22.23 -7.62 4.00
C SER A 300 20.92 -7.67 3.22
N ARG A 301 19.92 -8.39 3.76
CA ARG A 301 18.66 -8.73 3.08
C ARG A 301 17.52 -8.53 4.06
N VAL A 302 16.64 -7.56 3.84
CA VAL A 302 15.62 -7.14 4.83
C VAL A 302 14.28 -6.86 4.19
N PHE A 303 13.21 -7.53 4.65
CA PHE A 303 11.84 -7.10 4.41
C PHE A 303 11.26 -6.41 5.65
N SER A 304 10.58 -5.27 5.43
CA SER A 304 9.83 -4.57 6.46
C SER A 304 8.35 -5.00 6.45
N PRO A 305 7.71 -5.18 7.62
CA PRO A 305 8.25 -5.07 8.98
C PRO A 305 8.78 -6.41 9.58
N LEU A 306 9.31 -7.31 8.74
CA LEU A 306 9.65 -8.70 9.07
C LEU A 306 11.04 -8.87 9.73
N ASN A 307 11.62 -7.82 10.31
CA ASN A 307 12.97 -7.82 10.90
C ASN A 307 13.01 -7.48 12.40
N GLY A 308 11.84 -7.35 13.06
CA GLY A 308 11.72 -6.89 14.44
C GLY A 308 10.86 -7.78 15.34
N GLN A 309 10.77 -7.39 16.62
CA GLN A 309 10.04 -8.16 17.66
C GLN A 309 8.51 -8.01 17.59
N ASN A 310 7.99 -7.07 16.79
CA ASN A 310 6.55 -6.80 16.68
C ASN A 310 5.79 -7.92 15.94
N TYR A 311 6.47 -8.62 15.03
CA TYR A 311 5.89 -9.62 14.12
C TYR A 311 6.75 -10.90 14.13
N PRO A 312 6.85 -11.60 15.27
CA PRO A 312 7.89 -12.61 15.50
C PRO A 312 7.76 -13.83 14.59
N VAL A 313 6.54 -14.22 14.20
CA VAL A 313 6.29 -15.37 13.31
C VAL A 313 6.78 -15.08 11.89
N GLN A 314 6.55 -13.86 11.40
CA GLN A 314 7.00 -13.42 10.08
C GLN A 314 8.51 -13.10 10.07
N ALA A 315 9.08 -12.64 11.18
CA ALA A 315 10.52 -12.51 11.36
C ALA A 315 11.24 -13.87 11.50
N GLU A 316 10.57 -14.90 12.00
CA GLU A 316 11.08 -16.27 11.96
C GLU A 316 11.10 -16.81 10.52
N TRP A 317 10.03 -16.61 9.75
CA TRP A 317 9.99 -16.94 8.31
C TRP A 317 11.09 -16.24 7.52
N ALA A 318 11.35 -14.95 7.79
CA ALA A 318 12.40 -14.20 7.11
C ALA A 318 13.79 -14.76 7.43
N ARG A 319 14.08 -15.06 8.71
CA ARG A 319 15.35 -15.70 9.09
C ARG A 319 15.51 -17.09 8.47
N LYS A 320 14.45 -17.91 8.45
CA LYS A 320 14.42 -19.22 7.79
C LYS A 320 14.77 -19.13 6.30
N ASN A 321 14.24 -18.12 5.60
CA ASN A 321 14.64 -17.76 4.23
C ASN A 321 15.92 -16.89 4.17
N ARG A 322 16.83 -17.09 5.13
CA ARG A 322 18.19 -16.52 5.19
C ARG A 322 18.27 -14.99 5.18
N MET A 323 17.29 -14.27 5.74
CA MET A 323 17.26 -12.80 5.78
C MET A 323 17.65 -12.20 7.14
N HIS A 324 18.45 -11.12 7.15
CA HIS A 324 18.68 -10.24 8.31
C HIS A 324 19.37 -8.91 7.91
N SER A 325 19.44 -7.98 8.87
CA SER A 325 20.00 -6.63 8.70
C SER A 325 21.42 -6.51 9.24
N ARG A 326 22.38 -6.08 8.41
CA ARG A 326 23.79 -5.83 8.79
C ARG A 326 24.25 -4.38 8.68
N ILE A 327 23.46 -3.51 8.04
CA ILE A 327 23.77 -2.07 7.88
C ILE A 327 22.65 -1.23 8.50
N SER A 328 23.00 -0.22 9.28
CA SER A 328 22.10 0.82 9.78
C SER A 328 22.01 1.97 8.77
N PHE A 329 20.84 2.20 8.16
CA PHE A 329 20.68 3.21 7.09
C PHE A 329 19.38 4.05 7.13
N HIS A 330 18.38 3.65 7.91
CA HIS A 330 17.03 4.24 7.90
C HIS A 330 16.96 5.63 8.58
N HIS A 331 15.89 6.39 8.37
CA HIS A 331 15.67 7.74 8.94
C HIS A 331 16.11 7.88 10.40
N ASN A 332 17.13 8.71 10.68
CA ASN A 332 17.76 8.76 12.00
C ASN A 332 18.33 10.14 12.43
N VAL A 333 18.52 11.10 11.53
CA VAL A 333 19.27 12.35 11.86
C VAL A 333 18.65 13.17 13.01
N TYR A 334 17.32 13.09 13.19
CA TYR A 334 16.61 13.68 14.33
C TYR A 334 17.16 13.25 15.70
N SER A 335 17.80 12.08 15.81
CA SER A 335 18.39 11.58 17.06
C SER A 335 19.68 12.31 17.45
N LEU A 336 20.38 12.90 16.46
CA LEU A 336 21.57 13.73 16.67
C LEU A 336 21.19 15.15 17.12
N PHE A 337 20.03 15.64 16.68
CA PHE A 337 19.54 17.02 16.90
C PHE A 337 18.18 17.06 17.64
N PRO A 338 18.09 16.56 18.89
CA PRO A 338 16.86 16.63 19.67
C PRO A 338 16.48 18.08 20.04
N PRO A 339 15.26 18.56 19.70
CA PRO A 339 14.83 19.94 19.95
C PRO A 339 14.89 20.41 21.40
N GLY A 340 14.77 19.48 22.36
CA GLY A 340 14.88 19.76 23.79
C GLY A 340 16.30 20.07 24.28
N GLU A 341 17.34 19.75 23.49
CA GLU A 341 18.75 19.99 23.83
C GLU A 341 19.30 21.22 23.10
N PHE A 342 19.03 21.33 21.78
CA PHE A 342 19.61 22.37 20.93
C PHE A 342 18.65 23.51 20.58
N GLY A 343 17.32 23.33 20.68
CA GLY A 343 16.35 24.31 20.15
C GLY A 343 16.38 25.72 20.78
N GLN A 344 17.00 25.90 21.95
CA GLN A 344 17.18 27.22 22.59
C GLN A 344 18.62 27.75 22.52
N SER A 345 19.60 26.85 22.44
CA SER A 345 21.04 27.15 22.46
C SER A 345 21.62 27.32 21.06
N HIS A 346 21.11 26.53 20.11
CA HIS A 346 21.49 26.46 18.71
C HIS A 346 20.25 26.39 17.80
N PRO A 347 19.40 27.44 17.79
CA PRO A 347 18.25 27.52 16.88
C PRO A 347 18.66 27.39 15.41
N GLU A 348 19.87 27.79 15.04
CA GLU A 348 20.45 27.70 13.70
C GLU A 348 20.55 26.28 13.12
N PHE A 349 20.50 25.23 13.96
CA PHE A 349 20.48 23.84 13.49
C PHE A 349 19.12 23.41 12.91
N TYR A 350 18.08 24.22 13.07
CA TYR A 350 16.71 23.93 12.67
C TYR A 350 16.27 24.84 11.52
N PRO A 351 15.36 24.40 10.65
CA PRO A 351 15.08 25.12 9.41
C PRO A 351 14.31 26.42 9.67
N VAL A 352 14.60 27.44 8.86
CA VAL A 352 13.76 28.61 8.70
C VAL A 352 12.59 28.25 7.78
N ARG A 353 11.40 28.81 8.02
CA ARG A 353 10.20 28.64 7.21
C ARG A 353 9.48 29.96 7.02
N ASN A 354 9.39 30.45 5.79
CA ASN A 354 8.86 31.78 5.45
C ASN A 354 9.56 32.91 6.25
N GLY A 355 10.89 32.82 6.40
CA GLY A 355 11.68 33.77 7.18
C GLY A 355 11.50 33.70 8.71
N VAL A 356 10.79 32.70 9.25
CA VAL A 356 10.63 32.47 10.69
C VAL A 356 11.32 31.17 11.12
N GLN A 357 12.08 31.21 12.21
CA GLN A 357 12.75 30.03 12.79
C GLN A 357 11.74 28.94 13.18
N TYR A 358 11.83 27.75 12.60
CA TYR A 358 10.96 26.61 12.93
C TYR A 358 11.73 25.58 13.77
N ILE A 359 11.45 25.56 15.07
CA ILE A 359 11.90 24.50 15.97
C ILE A 359 10.78 23.44 16.04
N PRO A 360 11.01 22.19 15.63
CA PRO A 360 10.01 21.12 15.70
C PRO A 360 9.73 20.71 17.15
N SER A 361 8.59 20.05 17.40
CA SER A 361 8.31 19.51 18.73
C SER A 361 9.27 18.36 19.06
N ALA A 362 9.58 18.18 20.34
CA ALA A 362 10.53 17.15 20.81
C ALA A 362 10.09 15.69 20.55
N THR A 363 8.92 15.47 19.93
CA THR A 363 8.38 14.16 19.53
C THR A 363 8.26 14.00 18.01
N LEU A 364 8.62 15.01 17.22
CA LEU A 364 8.46 15.00 15.77
C LEU A 364 9.75 14.54 15.08
N THR A 365 9.71 13.34 14.50
CA THR A 365 10.85 12.68 13.85
C THR A 365 10.85 12.80 12.31
N ASN A 366 9.84 13.46 11.74
CA ASN A 366 9.65 13.62 10.29
C ASN A 366 9.20 15.05 9.93
N SER A 367 9.08 15.35 8.64
CA SER A 367 8.63 16.66 8.12
C SER A 367 9.52 17.85 8.52
N TRP A 368 10.80 17.61 8.82
CA TRP A 368 11.87 18.60 8.98
C TRP A 368 13.24 17.93 8.79
N GLN A 369 14.23 18.69 8.34
CA GLN A 369 15.64 18.26 8.32
C GLN A 369 16.48 19.27 9.12
N PRO A 370 17.61 18.87 9.72
CA PRO A 370 18.57 19.83 10.27
C PRO A 370 19.21 20.66 9.16
N CYS A 371 19.76 21.82 9.50
CA CYS A 371 20.49 22.69 8.58
C CYS A 371 21.85 22.09 8.23
N PHE A 372 21.95 21.29 7.17
CA PHE A 372 23.19 20.63 6.75
C PHE A 372 24.28 21.64 6.34
N SER A 373 23.89 22.84 5.91
CA SER A 373 24.80 23.95 5.63
C SER A 373 25.37 24.68 6.85
N GLU A 374 24.85 24.44 8.07
CA GLU A 374 25.32 25.10 9.30
C GLU A 374 26.47 24.31 9.93
N PRO A 375 27.72 24.84 9.97
CA PRO A 375 28.91 24.08 10.39
C PRO A 375 28.81 23.47 11.78
N GLY A 376 28.13 24.10 12.74
CA GLY A 376 27.98 23.56 14.09
C GLY A 376 27.25 22.22 14.15
N THR A 377 26.47 21.86 13.12
CA THR A 377 25.81 20.55 13.04
C THR A 377 26.80 19.40 12.85
N VAL A 378 27.91 19.63 12.15
CA VAL A 378 28.95 18.62 11.88
C VAL A 378 29.65 18.20 13.17
N ASP A 379 30.11 19.18 13.97
CA ASP A 379 30.76 18.93 15.27
C ASP A 379 29.84 18.16 16.23
N VAL A 380 28.55 18.52 16.28
CA VAL A 380 27.55 17.84 17.11
C VAL A 380 27.30 16.41 16.64
N ALA A 381 27.16 16.18 15.33
CA ALA A 381 26.96 14.84 14.77
C ALA A 381 28.16 13.92 15.06
N ILE A 382 29.39 14.38 14.82
CA ILE A 382 30.63 13.63 15.13
C ILE A 382 30.66 13.24 16.61
N SER A 383 30.42 14.21 17.50
CA SER A 383 30.42 14.00 18.96
C SER A 383 29.36 12.98 19.41
N LYS A 384 28.12 13.10 18.91
CA LYS A 384 27.01 12.18 19.21
C LYS A 384 27.26 10.76 18.70
N ILE A 385 27.89 10.61 17.53
CA ILE A 385 28.16 9.30 16.91
C ILE A 385 29.36 8.60 17.56
N ILE A 386 30.42 9.33 17.93
CA ILE A 386 31.50 8.80 18.77
C ILE A 386 30.91 8.29 20.09
N ALA A 387 30.07 9.10 20.75
CA ALA A 387 29.39 8.69 21.98
C ALA A 387 28.42 7.50 21.78
N PHE A 388 27.86 7.30 20.58
CA PHE A 388 27.10 6.09 20.27
C PHE A 388 28.01 4.85 20.26
N PHE A 389 29.13 4.88 19.54
CA PHE A 389 30.07 3.74 19.48
C PHE A 389 30.80 3.49 20.80
N ASP A 390 31.10 4.53 21.60
CA ASP A 390 31.62 4.40 22.98
C ASP A 390 30.70 3.53 23.86
N ASN A 391 29.38 3.67 23.69
CA ASN A 391 28.37 2.94 24.46
C ASN A 391 27.90 1.64 23.79
N ASN A 392 28.23 1.43 22.51
CA ASN A 392 27.82 0.27 21.70
C ASN A 392 29.03 -0.25 20.89
N PRO A 393 30.08 -0.81 21.54
CA PRO A 393 31.32 -1.19 20.87
C PRO A 393 31.12 -2.26 19.78
N ASP A 394 30.15 -3.15 19.99
CA ASP A 394 29.77 -4.23 19.08
C ASP A 394 28.89 -3.77 17.90
N ALA A 395 28.58 -2.47 17.79
CA ALA A 395 27.84 -1.92 16.64
C ALA A 395 28.81 -1.60 15.48
N ASP A 396 28.61 -2.21 14.32
CA ASP A 396 29.47 -2.01 13.14
C ASP A 396 29.06 -0.84 12.26
N SER A 397 27.85 -0.30 12.42
CA SER A 397 27.34 0.80 11.59
C SER A 397 26.39 1.75 12.32
N PHE A 398 26.35 2.99 11.84
CA PHE A 398 25.41 4.03 12.28
C PHE A 398 24.64 4.60 11.07
N SER A 399 23.37 4.96 11.27
CA SER A 399 22.57 5.55 10.18
C SER A 399 22.71 7.08 10.13
N LEU A 400 23.05 7.60 8.95
CA LEU A 400 22.99 9.03 8.63
C LEU A 400 21.76 9.37 7.77
N GLY A 401 20.86 8.42 7.51
CA GLY A 401 19.68 8.61 6.65
C GLY A 401 18.80 9.78 7.11
N VAL A 402 18.50 10.69 6.16
CA VAL A 402 17.64 11.86 6.33
C VAL A 402 16.36 11.53 7.07
N ASN A 403 15.76 12.50 7.78
CA ASN A 403 14.45 12.31 8.39
C ASN A 403 13.40 12.00 7.31
N ASP A 404 12.27 11.40 7.70
CA ASP A 404 11.19 11.18 6.74
C ASP A 404 10.58 12.52 6.27
N GLY A 405 10.32 12.64 4.97
CA GLY A 405 9.78 13.82 4.31
C GLY A 405 10.72 15.05 4.19
N LYS A 406 10.11 16.18 3.84
CA LYS A 406 10.80 17.42 3.44
C LYS A 406 11.04 18.39 4.59
N GLY A 407 11.79 19.45 4.30
CA GLY A 407 11.95 20.61 5.19
C GLY A 407 13.39 20.95 5.53
N TYR A 408 14.28 20.89 4.53
CA TYR A 408 15.64 21.41 4.51
C TYR A 408 15.61 22.95 4.58
N CYS A 409 16.54 23.59 5.30
CA CYS A 409 16.58 25.06 5.36
C CYS A 409 17.02 25.67 4.03
N GLU A 410 17.77 24.88 3.26
CA GLU A 410 18.39 25.23 2.00
C GLU A 410 17.39 25.26 0.82
N THR A 411 16.13 24.87 1.07
CA THR A 411 15.01 25.00 0.12
C THR A 411 14.24 26.32 0.22
N GLU A 412 14.52 27.19 1.19
CA GLU A 412 13.95 28.55 1.22
C GLU A 412 14.65 29.41 0.14
N PRO A 413 13.93 30.10 -0.78
CA PRO A 413 14.56 30.78 -1.93
C PRO A 413 15.55 31.91 -1.60
N ASP A 414 15.51 32.48 -0.39
CA ASP A 414 16.48 33.48 0.09
C ASP A 414 17.75 32.84 0.69
N HIS A 415 17.87 31.50 0.73
CA HIS A 415 19.02 30.81 1.31
C HIS A 415 20.28 30.93 0.43
N PRO A 416 21.48 31.21 0.97
CA PRO A 416 22.70 31.40 0.17
C PRO A 416 23.16 30.20 -0.68
N LEU A 417 22.62 29.00 -0.42
CA LEU A 417 22.88 27.77 -1.18
C LEU A 417 21.65 27.26 -1.96
N TYR A 418 20.59 28.06 -2.09
CA TYR A 418 19.42 27.68 -2.88
C TYR A 418 19.78 27.56 -4.38
N THR A 419 19.72 26.34 -4.92
CA THR A 419 20.01 26.06 -6.34
C THR A 419 18.83 26.41 -7.24
N GLY A 420 17.60 26.09 -6.80
CA GLY A 420 16.40 26.08 -7.63
C GLY A 420 16.37 24.95 -8.66
N GLU A 421 17.30 24.00 -8.60
CA GLU A 421 17.41 22.87 -9.52
C GLU A 421 16.62 21.66 -9.01
N LEU A 422 16.11 20.84 -9.94
CA LEU A 422 15.31 19.65 -9.63
C LEU A 422 16.08 18.38 -9.96
N ASN A 423 16.02 17.39 -9.06
CA ASN A 423 16.63 16.09 -9.22
C ASN A 423 15.79 15.13 -10.11
N SER A 424 16.26 13.89 -10.32
CA SER A 424 15.63 12.93 -11.25
C SER A 424 14.17 12.56 -10.92
N VAL A 425 13.74 12.68 -9.66
CA VAL A 425 12.34 12.44 -9.24
C VAL A 425 11.49 13.72 -9.19
N GLY A 426 12.02 14.84 -9.70
CA GLY A 426 11.27 16.07 -9.96
C GLY A 426 11.07 16.98 -8.75
N VAL A 427 11.95 16.91 -7.75
CA VAL A 427 11.90 17.73 -6.52
C VAL A 427 13.20 18.51 -6.33
N LEU A 428 13.20 19.58 -5.51
CA LEU A 428 14.40 20.39 -5.27
C LEU A 428 15.56 19.51 -4.80
N ASP A 429 16.68 19.60 -5.51
CA ASP A 429 17.89 18.82 -5.24
C ASP A 429 18.71 19.39 -4.08
N MET A 430 18.97 18.56 -3.09
CA MET A 430 19.76 18.86 -1.89
C MET A 430 21.02 17.98 -1.78
N SER A 431 21.30 17.11 -2.77
CA SER A 431 22.33 16.08 -2.69
C SER A 431 23.72 16.63 -2.39
N ASP A 432 24.20 17.63 -3.13
CA ASP A 432 25.54 18.21 -2.90
C ASP A 432 25.71 18.80 -1.49
N ILE A 433 24.63 19.34 -0.90
CA ILE A 433 24.66 19.93 0.45
C ILE A 433 24.69 18.82 1.51
N TYR A 434 23.74 17.88 1.44
CA TYR A 434 23.62 16.77 2.38
C TYR A 434 24.84 15.83 2.32
N TYR A 435 25.32 15.46 1.13
CA TYR A 435 26.44 14.54 1.01
C TYR A 435 27.79 15.16 1.39
N ASN A 436 27.94 16.48 1.27
CA ASN A 436 29.12 17.19 1.78
C ASN A 436 29.11 17.24 3.32
N TRP A 437 27.93 17.36 3.94
CA TRP A 437 27.78 17.20 5.38
C TRP A 437 28.09 15.77 5.83
N VAL A 438 27.56 14.74 5.13
CA VAL A 438 27.84 13.33 5.40
C VAL A 438 29.34 13.03 5.35
N ASN A 439 30.05 13.47 4.30
CA ASN A 439 31.49 13.24 4.18
C ASN A 439 32.27 13.82 5.38
N GLN A 440 31.99 15.06 5.79
CA GLN A 440 32.67 15.69 6.92
C GLN A 440 32.39 14.97 8.25
N VAL A 441 31.14 14.56 8.50
CA VAL A 441 30.77 13.81 9.70
C VAL A 441 31.46 12.44 9.72
N VAL A 442 31.47 11.72 8.59
CA VAL A 442 32.11 10.41 8.46
C VAL A 442 33.62 10.51 8.64
N GLU A 443 34.29 11.47 8.01
CA GLU A 443 35.73 11.69 8.19
C GLU A 443 36.09 11.99 9.66
N GLY A 444 35.28 12.80 10.35
CA GLY A 444 35.46 13.12 11.77
C GLY A 444 35.31 11.90 12.69
N VAL A 445 34.34 11.02 12.43
CA VAL A 445 34.14 9.78 13.21
C VAL A 445 35.20 8.72 12.89
N LEU A 446 35.56 8.53 11.62
CA LEU A 446 36.58 7.56 11.19
C LEU A 446 37.99 7.90 11.71
N ALA A 447 38.26 9.16 12.07
CA ALA A 447 39.48 9.55 12.76
C ALA A 447 39.62 8.92 14.17
N VAL A 448 38.53 8.42 14.75
CA VAL A 448 38.49 7.66 16.01
C VAL A 448 38.16 6.18 15.78
N TYR A 449 37.21 5.90 14.89
CA TYR A 449 36.64 4.57 14.63
C TYR A 449 36.78 4.15 13.14
N PRO A 450 37.98 3.81 12.66
CA PRO A 450 38.28 3.62 11.23
C PRO A 450 37.65 2.37 10.58
N ASP A 451 37.04 1.50 11.39
CA ASP A 451 36.43 0.23 11.01
C ASP A 451 34.93 0.33 10.66
N LYS A 452 34.24 1.38 11.13
CA LYS A 452 32.77 1.49 11.11
C LYS A 452 32.21 1.97 9.76
N TRP A 453 30.94 1.63 9.53
CA TRP A 453 30.19 1.92 8.29
C TRP A 453 29.01 2.87 8.52
N PHE A 454 28.59 3.57 7.46
CA PHE A 454 27.53 4.58 7.54
C PHE A 454 26.50 4.37 6.43
N GLY A 455 25.35 3.81 6.78
CA GLY A 455 24.24 3.69 5.85
C GLY A 455 23.43 4.99 5.81
N LEU A 456 22.81 5.28 4.66
CA LEU A 456 21.86 6.37 4.51
C LEU A 456 20.82 6.06 3.43
N LEU A 457 19.80 6.92 3.31
CA LEU A 457 18.80 6.86 2.23
C LEU A 457 19.12 7.90 1.17
N ALA A 458 19.19 7.49 -0.10
CA ALA A 458 19.10 8.39 -1.24
C ALA A 458 17.62 8.46 -1.65
N TYR A 459 16.93 9.50 -1.16
CA TYR A 459 15.47 9.57 -1.02
C TYR A 459 14.93 10.99 -1.24
N ASP A 460 13.84 11.12 -1.99
CA ASP A 460 13.10 12.38 -2.24
C ASP A 460 14.05 13.52 -2.70
N SER A 461 14.35 14.51 -1.86
CA SER A 461 15.28 15.60 -2.21
C SER A 461 16.77 15.24 -2.29
N VAL A 462 17.18 14.05 -1.83
CA VAL A 462 18.57 13.56 -1.92
C VAL A 462 18.68 12.26 -2.73
N MET A 463 17.85 12.13 -3.77
CA MET A 463 17.77 10.94 -4.63
C MET A 463 19.01 10.76 -5.54
N ASP A 464 19.55 11.87 -6.06
CA ASP A 464 20.57 11.88 -7.10
C ASP A 464 21.99 11.87 -6.50
N PRO A 465 22.99 11.32 -7.21
CA PRO A 465 24.37 11.30 -6.74
C PRO A 465 24.98 12.71 -6.64
N PRO A 466 25.83 13.00 -5.62
CA PRO A 466 26.54 14.27 -5.52
C PRO A 466 27.60 14.44 -6.63
N SER A 467 28.02 15.68 -6.87
CA SER A 467 29.04 16.06 -7.84
C SER A 467 30.49 15.65 -7.48
N PHE A 468 30.66 14.99 -6.32
CA PHE A 468 31.94 14.61 -5.73
C PHE A 468 31.91 13.19 -5.13
N LYS A 469 33.09 12.57 -4.98
CA LYS A 469 33.25 11.25 -4.34
C LYS A 469 32.73 11.26 -2.88
N LEU A 470 31.89 10.29 -2.54
CA LEU A 470 31.59 9.95 -1.16
C LEU A 470 32.78 9.24 -0.49
N ASN A 471 32.83 9.32 0.84
CA ASN A 471 33.72 8.51 1.64
C ASN A 471 33.39 7.01 1.47
N SER A 472 34.42 6.17 1.31
CA SER A 472 34.25 4.74 0.98
C SER A 472 33.58 3.88 2.05
N ARG A 473 33.35 4.43 3.25
CA ARG A 473 32.56 3.82 4.34
C ARG A 473 31.06 4.15 4.29
N VAL A 474 30.63 4.99 3.35
CA VAL A 474 29.22 5.34 3.16
C VAL A 474 28.54 4.35 2.21
N VAL A 475 27.32 3.94 2.55
CA VAL A 475 26.47 3.06 1.73
C VAL A 475 25.10 3.73 1.52
N PRO A 476 24.88 4.42 0.37
CA PRO A 476 23.58 4.96 0.01
C PRO A 476 22.61 3.84 -0.39
N PHE A 477 21.44 3.80 0.24
CA PHE A 477 20.31 2.96 -0.16
C PHE A 477 19.43 3.75 -1.13
N ILE A 478 19.47 3.39 -2.40
CA ILE A 478 18.74 4.06 -3.49
C ILE A 478 17.27 3.64 -3.45
N THR A 479 16.38 4.57 -3.08
CA THR A 479 14.94 4.29 -2.89
C THR A 479 14.17 4.34 -4.20
N GLN A 480 13.61 3.22 -4.66
CA GLN A 480 12.75 3.20 -5.85
C GLN A 480 11.76 2.02 -5.83
N ASP A 481 10.55 2.23 -6.33
CA ASP A 481 9.66 1.15 -6.73
C ASP A 481 10.06 0.59 -8.10
N ARG A 482 10.91 -0.43 -8.11
CA ARG A 482 11.47 -1.03 -9.34
C ARG A 482 10.48 -1.91 -10.12
N MET A 483 9.21 -2.00 -9.69
CA MET A 483 8.14 -2.43 -10.60
C MET A 483 7.95 -1.42 -11.74
N ALA A 484 8.27 -0.13 -11.54
CA ALA A 484 8.18 0.89 -12.58
C ALA A 484 9.13 0.65 -13.78
N TRP A 485 10.14 -0.23 -13.65
CA TRP A 485 11.06 -0.61 -14.73
C TRP A 485 10.39 -1.47 -15.83
N ILE A 486 9.11 -1.84 -15.69
CA ILE A 486 8.31 -2.34 -16.83
C ILE A 486 8.18 -1.31 -17.96
N ASP A 487 8.35 -0.02 -17.64
CA ASP A 487 8.50 1.06 -18.61
C ASP A 487 9.99 1.24 -18.96
N ALA A 488 10.33 1.04 -20.24
CA ALA A 488 11.71 1.09 -20.72
C ALA A 488 12.36 2.49 -20.65
N GLU A 489 11.59 3.57 -20.59
CA GLU A 489 12.13 4.92 -20.36
C GLU A 489 12.56 5.08 -18.90
N ILE A 490 11.73 4.61 -17.97
CA ILE A 490 12.03 4.60 -16.53
C ILE A 490 13.19 3.66 -16.22
N GLU A 491 13.21 2.45 -16.80
CA GLU A 491 14.31 1.51 -16.68
C GLU A 491 15.63 2.15 -17.14
N SER A 492 15.66 2.73 -18.35
CA SER A 492 16.87 3.36 -18.89
C SER A 492 17.35 4.55 -18.06
N GLN A 493 16.45 5.36 -17.51
CA GLN A 493 16.81 6.50 -16.66
C GLN A 493 17.36 6.04 -15.30
N SER A 494 16.73 5.02 -14.70
CA SER A 494 17.12 4.47 -13.40
C SER A 494 18.48 3.75 -13.48
N LYS A 495 18.72 3.01 -14.57
CA LYS A 495 20.01 2.37 -14.86
C LYS A 495 21.12 3.42 -15.05
N GLN A 496 20.85 4.52 -15.76
CA GLN A 496 21.79 5.65 -15.84
C GLN A 496 22.09 6.27 -14.46
N LYS A 497 21.08 6.49 -13.60
CA LYS A 497 21.32 6.98 -12.23
C LYS A 497 22.19 6.01 -11.42
N LEU A 498 22.07 4.69 -11.63
CA LEU A 498 22.93 3.69 -10.99
C LEU A 498 24.39 3.79 -11.46
N GLU A 499 24.63 3.98 -12.76
CA GLU A 499 25.97 4.21 -13.34
C GLU A 499 26.63 5.49 -12.79
N GLU A 500 25.84 6.55 -12.56
CA GLU A 500 26.31 7.79 -11.94
C GLU A 500 26.60 7.60 -10.44
N TRP A 501 25.73 6.90 -9.70
CA TRP A 501 25.97 6.51 -8.30
C TRP A 501 27.27 5.69 -8.14
N ASN A 502 27.52 4.73 -9.02
CA ASN A 502 28.74 3.92 -9.04
C ASN A 502 30.02 4.71 -9.43
N GLN A 503 29.90 5.92 -9.97
CA GLN A 503 31.06 6.80 -10.16
C GLN A 503 31.48 7.50 -8.86
N VAL A 504 30.55 7.77 -7.94
CA VAL A 504 30.78 8.61 -6.76
C VAL A 504 30.73 7.86 -5.43
N ALA A 505 30.07 6.71 -5.34
CA ALA A 505 30.17 5.81 -4.19
C ALA A 505 31.12 4.63 -4.51
N ASP A 506 31.71 4.02 -3.48
CA ASP A 506 32.51 2.78 -3.62
C ASP A 506 31.70 1.53 -3.24
N ASN A 507 30.53 1.72 -2.62
CA ASN A 507 29.55 0.71 -2.23
C ASN A 507 28.15 1.34 -2.37
N ILE A 508 27.16 0.61 -2.87
CA ILE A 508 25.76 1.09 -2.97
C ILE A 508 24.79 0.00 -2.52
N ALA A 509 23.57 0.38 -2.15
CA ALA A 509 22.50 -0.54 -1.75
C ALA A 509 21.16 -0.13 -2.38
N TRP A 510 20.19 -1.03 -2.41
CA TRP A 510 18.84 -0.76 -2.91
C TRP A 510 17.80 -0.79 -1.79
N TYR A 511 16.80 0.08 -1.94
CA TYR A 511 15.59 0.12 -1.14
C TYR A 511 14.41 0.02 -2.11
N ASP A 512 13.59 -1.01 -1.95
CA ASP A 512 12.49 -1.35 -2.87
C ASP A 512 11.10 -1.23 -2.21
N TYR A 513 10.15 -0.57 -2.88
CA TYR A 513 8.76 -0.44 -2.39
C TYR A 513 7.87 -1.60 -2.86
N MET A 514 8.14 -2.79 -2.33
CA MET A 514 7.51 -4.06 -2.73
C MET A 514 6.08 -4.30 -2.19
N TYR A 515 5.51 -3.27 -1.54
CA TYR A 515 4.19 -3.21 -0.91
C TYR A 515 3.14 -4.17 -1.48
N GLY A 516 2.58 -5.02 -0.62
CA GLY A 516 1.36 -5.79 -0.87
C GLY A 516 0.11 -5.21 -0.20
N ASN A 517 0.18 -4.94 1.11
CA ASN A 517 -0.95 -4.52 1.96
C ASN A 517 -1.92 -3.46 1.39
N PRO A 518 -1.44 -2.32 0.84
CA PRO A 518 -2.31 -1.27 0.34
C PRO A 518 -2.85 -1.54 -1.07
N TYR A 519 -2.32 -2.57 -1.75
CA TYR A 519 -2.81 -3.03 -3.04
C TYR A 519 -3.97 -4.01 -2.85
N LEU A 520 -5.02 -3.81 -3.63
CA LEU A 520 -6.31 -4.49 -3.51
C LEU A 520 -6.49 -5.63 -4.52
N LEU A 521 -5.36 -6.08 -5.07
CA LEU A 521 -5.11 -7.23 -5.94
C LEU A 521 -3.73 -7.80 -5.55
N PRO A 522 -3.37 -9.06 -5.85
CA PRO A 522 -2.02 -9.54 -5.58
C PRO A 522 -1.03 -8.85 -6.53
N ARG A 523 -0.01 -8.17 -5.99
CA ARG A 523 0.90 -7.34 -6.78
C ARG A 523 2.12 -8.12 -7.24
N MET A 524 1.92 -8.91 -8.30
CA MET A 524 2.89 -9.81 -8.92
C MET A 524 3.75 -9.11 -9.99
N TYR A 525 5.04 -9.44 -10.06
CA TYR A 525 6.01 -8.98 -11.06
C TYR A 525 7.33 -9.80 -10.95
N THR A 526 7.22 -11.11 -10.71
CA THR A 526 8.33 -12.03 -10.45
C THR A 526 9.35 -12.15 -11.58
N GLU A 527 8.95 -12.10 -12.87
CA GLU A 527 9.94 -12.08 -13.98
C GLU A 527 10.80 -10.81 -13.91
N ARG A 528 10.15 -9.65 -13.83
CA ARG A 528 10.81 -8.34 -13.72
C ARG A 528 11.64 -8.22 -12.42
N MET A 529 11.25 -8.93 -11.36
CA MET A 529 12.02 -9.00 -10.12
C MET A 529 13.35 -9.75 -10.30
N ALA A 530 13.36 -10.83 -11.08
CA ALA A 530 14.59 -11.55 -11.42
C ALA A 530 15.52 -10.68 -12.29
N ASP A 531 15.01 -10.03 -13.34
CA ASP A 531 15.75 -9.03 -14.13
C ASP A 531 16.40 -7.96 -13.24
N ASN A 532 15.64 -7.45 -12.27
CA ASN A 532 16.09 -6.40 -11.36
C ASN A 532 17.22 -6.89 -10.42
N TYR A 533 17.13 -8.10 -9.85
CA TYR A 533 18.16 -8.63 -8.94
C TYR A 533 19.42 -9.14 -9.67
N ALA A 534 19.27 -9.75 -10.86
CA ALA A 534 20.43 -10.07 -11.71
C ALA A 534 21.21 -8.79 -12.08
N TYR A 535 20.49 -7.74 -12.51
CA TYR A 535 21.10 -6.45 -12.81
C TYR A 535 21.75 -5.80 -11.58
N ALA A 536 21.15 -5.93 -10.39
CA ALA A 536 21.72 -5.44 -9.13
C ALA A 536 23.09 -6.08 -8.82
N ALA A 537 23.20 -7.40 -8.97
CA ALA A 537 24.46 -8.13 -8.74
C ALA A 537 25.53 -7.80 -9.78
N GLU A 538 25.16 -7.73 -11.08
CA GLU A 538 26.08 -7.30 -12.15
C GLU A 538 26.68 -5.91 -11.90
N HIS A 539 25.93 -5.01 -11.25
CA HIS A 539 26.28 -3.59 -11.06
C HIS A 539 26.72 -3.25 -9.63
N GLY A 540 27.10 -4.26 -8.83
CA GLY A 540 27.78 -4.06 -7.55
C GLY A 540 26.90 -3.57 -6.40
N VAL A 541 25.59 -3.82 -6.45
CA VAL A 541 24.69 -3.57 -5.31
C VAL A 541 25.07 -4.51 -4.16
N LEU A 542 25.30 -3.94 -2.98
CA LEU A 542 25.84 -4.64 -1.81
C LEU A 542 24.75 -5.21 -0.89
N ALA A 543 23.57 -4.59 -0.85
CA ALA A 543 22.51 -4.89 0.11
C ALA A 543 21.12 -4.49 -0.42
N HIS A 544 20.09 -5.19 0.06
CA HIS A 544 18.69 -4.86 -0.19
C HIS A 544 17.91 -4.67 1.11
N TYR A 545 17.08 -3.62 1.11
CA TYR A 545 15.93 -3.48 1.98
C TYR A 545 14.67 -3.38 1.11
N SER A 546 13.54 -3.86 1.61
CA SER A 546 12.26 -3.66 0.92
C SER A 546 11.11 -3.41 1.89
N GLU A 547 10.31 -2.38 1.61
CA GLU A 547 9.00 -2.21 2.23
C GLU A 547 8.04 -3.22 1.60
N LEU A 548 7.97 -4.41 2.20
CA LEU A 548 7.13 -5.49 1.71
C LEU A 548 5.70 -5.33 2.19
N TYR A 549 5.48 -5.11 3.49
CA TYR A 549 4.17 -5.08 4.16
C TYR A 549 3.19 -6.08 3.52
N PRO A 550 3.47 -7.39 3.59
CA PRO A 550 2.87 -8.36 2.70
C PRO A 550 1.39 -8.59 2.99
N ASN A 551 0.57 -8.57 1.94
CA ASN A 551 -0.62 -9.41 1.90
C ASN A 551 -0.17 -10.75 1.30
N TRP A 552 -0.18 -11.83 2.09
CA TRP A 552 0.36 -13.13 1.63
C TRP A 552 -0.52 -13.84 0.59
N GLY A 553 -1.67 -13.26 0.20
CA GLY A 553 -2.37 -13.60 -1.05
C GLY A 553 -1.50 -13.41 -2.30
N GLU A 554 -0.39 -12.68 -2.21
CA GLU A 554 0.69 -12.56 -3.20
C GLU A 554 1.59 -13.82 -3.33
N GLY A 555 1.30 -14.87 -2.55
CA GLY A 555 1.81 -16.23 -2.73
C GLY A 555 3.34 -16.32 -2.89
N PRO A 556 3.86 -16.64 -4.09
CA PRO A 556 5.29 -16.87 -4.28
C PRO A 556 6.15 -15.61 -4.11
N LYS A 557 5.61 -14.40 -4.33
CA LYS A 557 6.43 -13.16 -4.45
C LYS A 557 7.46 -12.98 -3.32
N PRO A 558 7.12 -13.05 -2.01
CA PRO A 558 8.10 -12.84 -0.96
C PRO A 558 9.16 -13.95 -0.87
N TRP A 559 8.78 -15.19 -1.21
CA TRP A 559 9.68 -16.33 -1.18
C TRP A 559 10.68 -16.30 -2.34
N ILE A 560 10.19 -16.07 -3.56
CA ILE A 560 11.01 -15.85 -4.77
C ILE A 560 12.00 -14.71 -4.54
N ALA A 561 11.53 -13.58 -3.99
CA ALA A 561 12.37 -12.44 -3.65
C ALA A 561 13.50 -12.80 -2.65
N ALA A 562 13.21 -13.61 -1.63
CA ALA A 562 14.21 -14.05 -0.66
C ALA A 562 15.23 -15.05 -1.26
N LYS A 563 14.84 -15.88 -2.23
CA LYS A 563 15.76 -16.77 -2.98
C LYS A 563 16.69 -15.96 -3.88
N LEU A 564 16.14 -15.11 -4.73
CA LEU A 564 16.91 -14.28 -5.66
C LEU A 564 17.80 -13.24 -4.96
N GLN A 565 17.45 -12.80 -3.75
CA GLN A 565 18.35 -11.97 -2.93
C GLN A 565 19.49 -12.77 -2.26
N TRP A 566 19.39 -14.09 -2.13
CA TRP A 566 20.54 -14.92 -1.74
C TRP A 566 21.43 -15.20 -2.96
N ASP A 567 20.81 -15.60 -4.07
CA ASP A 567 21.47 -16.07 -5.30
C ASP A 567 20.60 -15.68 -6.51
N PRO A 568 20.98 -14.63 -7.27
CA PRO A 568 20.19 -14.10 -8.38
C PRO A 568 20.38 -14.86 -9.70
N ASP A 569 21.31 -15.83 -9.76
CA ASP A 569 21.51 -16.69 -10.94
C ASP A 569 20.47 -17.85 -11.00
N GLN A 570 19.53 -17.92 -10.05
CA GLN A 570 18.52 -18.97 -9.98
C GLN A 570 17.41 -18.80 -11.02
N ASP A 571 17.01 -19.91 -11.62
CA ASP A 571 15.92 -19.99 -12.59
C ASP A 571 14.57 -19.69 -11.91
N VAL A 572 14.03 -18.49 -12.15
CA VAL A 572 12.78 -18.03 -11.55
C VAL A 572 11.59 -18.90 -11.92
N GLU A 573 11.56 -19.49 -13.11
CA GLU A 573 10.50 -20.40 -13.54
C GLU A 573 10.54 -21.71 -12.74
N ALA A 574 11.75 -22.26 -12.54
CA ALA A 574 11.93 -23.45 -11.71
C ALA A 574 11.56 -23.20 -10.24
N LEU A 575 11.85 -22.00 -9.72
CA LEU A 575 11.44 -21.59 -8.37
C LEU A 575 9.92 -21.39 -8.24
N LEU A 576 9.26 -20.85 -9.26
CA LEU A 576 7.81 -20.70 -9.30
C LEU A 576 7.11 -22.06 -9.35
N ASP A 577 7.52 -22.94 -10.26
CA ASP A 577 7.02 -24.32 -10.36
C ASP A 577 7.23 -25.08 -9.04
N GLU A 578 8.41 -24.97 -8.40
CA GLU A 578 8.67 -25.52 -7.07
C GLU A 578 7.70 -24.96 -6.02
N TRP A 579 7.49 -23.64 -5.98
CA TRP A 579 6.59 -23.03 -5.00
C TRP A 579 5.15 -23.51 -5.18
N TYR A 580 4.63 -23.56 -6.41
CA TYR A 580 3.26 -24.05 -6.68
C TYR A 580 3.10 -25.54 -6.34
N ALA A 581 4.03 -26.39 -6.79
CA ALA A 581 4.00 -27.83 -6.52
C ALA A 581 4.09 -28.14 -5.02
N ARG A 582 4.89 -27.39 -4.26
CA ARG A 582 4.93 -27.51 -2.80
C ARG A 582 3.66 -26.98 -2.14
N ALA A 583 3.24 -25.76 -2.51
CA ALA A 583 2.14 -25.03 -1.87
C ALA A 583 0.83 -25.85 -1.89
N VAL A 584 0.49 -26.42 -3.05
CA VAL A 584 -0.83 -27.08 -3.26
C VAL A 584 -0.74 -28.50 -3.86
N GLY A 585 0.38 -28.88 -4.48
CA GLY A 585 0.57 -30.21 -5.07
C GLY A 585 0.42 -30.23 -6.59
N GLU A 586 1.09 -31.19 -7.22
CA GLU A 586 1.22 -31.37 -8.68
C GLU A 586 -0.08 -31.16 -9.48
N GLU A 587 -1.21 -31.71 -9.02
CA GLU A 587 -2.50 -31.64 -9.73
C GLU A 587 -3.14 -30.22 -9.68
N ALA A 588 -2.85 -29.45 -8.63
CA ALA A 588 -3.37 -28.11 -8.40
C ALA A 588 -2.41 -27.00 -8.85
N ALA A 589 -1.11 -27.29 -8.99
CA ALA A 589 -0.06 -26.30 -9.26
C ALA A 589 -0.32 -25.47 -10.52
N ALA A 590 -0.79 -26.10 -11.61
CA ALA A 590 -1.06 -25.42 -12.88
C ALA A 590 -2.22 -24.41 -12.80
N ASP A 591 -3.27 -24.70 -12.01
CA ASP A 591 -4.39 -23.78 -11.80
C ASP A 591 -3.96 -22.58 -10.94
N LEU A 592 -3.08 -22.81 -9.96
CA LEU A 592 -2.53 -21.76 -9.10
C LEU A 592 -1.56 -20.85 -9.86
N ARG A 593 -0.71 -21.44 -10.72
CA ARG A 593 0.15 -20.70 -11.66
C ARG A 593 -0.71 -19.80 -12.55
N ALA A 594 -1.75 -20.34 -13.19
CA ALA A 594 -2.64 -19.56 -14.05
C ALA A 594 -3.33 -18.37 -13.35
N TYR A 595 -3.65 -18.49 -12.05
CA TYR A 595 -4.16 -17.36 -11.25
C TYR A 595 -3.09 -16.28 -11.06
N TYR A 596 -1.85 -16.64 -10.72
CA TYR A 596 -0.78 -15.65 -10.53
C TYR A 596 -0.27 -15.05 -11.85
N ASP A 597 -0.20 -15.84 -12.92
CA ASP A 597 0.13 -15.39 -14.29
C ASP A 597 -0.79 -14.25 -14.74
N HIS A 598 -2.11 -14.37 -14.47
CA HIS A 598 -3.10 -13.35 -14.81
C HIS A 598 -2.81 -12.01 -14.10
N TRP A 599 -2.47 -12.06 -12.81
CA TRP A 599 -2.16 -10.84 -12.05
C TRP A 599 -0.76 -10.29 -12.34
N GLU A 600 0.22 -11.14 -12.65
CA GLU A 600 1.52 -10.70 -13.21
C GLU A 600 1.28 -9.92 -14.50
N GLN A 601 0.51 -10.45 -15.46
CA GLN A 601 0.17 -9.75 -16.70
C GLN A 601 -0.59 -8.43 -16.46
N PHE A 602 -1.48 -8.39 -15.46
CA PHE A 602 -2.16 -7.14 -15.07
C PHE A 602 -1.15 -6.06 -14.66
N TRP A 603 -0.19 -6.40 -13.79
CA TRP A 603 0.77 -5.46 -13.22
C TRP A 603 1.98 -5.16 -14.12
N THR A 604 2.35 -6.04 -15.06
CA THR A 604 3.48 -5.82 -15.96
C THR A 604 3.08 -5.24 -17.32
N GLU A 605 1.93 -5.65 -17.89
CA GLU A 605 1.45 -5.18 -19.18
C GLU A 605 0.33 -4.13 -19.07
N ARG A 606 -0.81 -4.50 -18.43
CA ARG A 606 -2.06 -3.73 -18.53
C ARG A 606 -2.07 -2.43 -17.72
N ILE A 607 -1.25 -2.33 -16.69
CA ILE A 607 -1.13 -1.11 -15.88
C ILE A 607 -0.44 0.03 -16.65
N GLN A 608 0.32 -0.27 -17.70
CA GLN A 608 1.06 0.72 -18.49
C GLN A 608 0.11 1.67 -19.25
N GLY A 609 0.43 2.97 -19.28
CA GLY A 609 -0.44 3.98 -19.89
C GLY A 609 -1.74 4.28 -19.12
N SER A 610 -2.01 3.58 -18.00
CA SER A 610 -3.09 3.96 -17.09
C SER A 610 -2.77 5.28 -16.37
N LEU A 611 -3.79 6.10 -16.09
CA LEU A 611 -3.59 7.37 -15.36
C LEU A 611 -2.95 7.14 -13.98
N TRP A 612 -3.26 6.02 -13.33
CA TRP A 612 -2.64 5.61 -12.06
C TRP A 612 -1.12 5.47 -12.20
N PHE A 613 -0.65 4.66 -13.15
CA PHE A 613 0.79 4.42 -13.38
C PHE A 613 1.52 5.67 -13.88
N GLU A 614 0.97 6.33 -14.90
CA GLU A 614 1.56 7.52 -15.52
C GLU A 614 1.71 8.69 -14.52
N SER A 615 0.84 8.78 -13.52
CA SER A 615 0.91 9.85 -12.50
C SER A 615 2.18 9.80 -11.63
N ARG A 616 2.77 8.60 -11.45
CA ARG A 616 3.73 8.31 -10.37
C ARG A 616 4.96 7.49 -10.77
N LYS A 617 5.02 6.89 -11.98
CA LYS A 617 6.15 6.06 -12.45
C LYS A 617 7.54 6.74 -12.45
N ARG A 618 7.60 8.08 -12.38
CA ARG A 618 8.83 8.89 -12.27
C ARG A 618 9.19 9.29 -10.84
N THR A 619 8.39 8.88 -9.84
CA THR A 619 8.62 9.23 -8.43
C THR A 619 9.19 8.04 -7.67
N THR A 620 9.66 8.27 -6.44
CA THR A 620 10.25 7.26 -5.56
C THR A 620 9.39 6.00 -5.36
N TYR A 621 8.05 6.11 -5.42
CA TYR A 621 7.14 4.97 -5.28
C TYR A 621 5.85 5.12 -6.11
N LEU A 622 5.23 4.00 -6.49
CA LEU A 622 3.91 3.98 -7.15
C LEU A 622 2.77 4.26 -6.15
N GLU A 623 1.59 4.61 -6.67
CA GLU A 623 0.49 5.17 -5.87
C GLU A 623 -0.31 4.10 -5.10
N PHE A 624 0.24 3.66 -3.97
CA PHE A 624 -0.46 2.83 -2.99
C PHE A 624 -1.60 3.57 -2.26
N GLY A 625 -1.79 4.88 -2.46
CA GLY A 625 -2.84 5.67 -1.85
C GLY A 625 -4.15 5.76 -2.64
N ASP A 626 -4.22 5.28 -3.88
CA ASP A 626 -5.39 5.40 -4.78
C ASP A 626 -5.77 4.04 -5.39
N PRO A 627 -7.02 3.54 -5.21
CA PRO A 627 -7.48 2.28 -5.78
C PRO A 627 -7.86 2.37 -7.29
N SER A 628 -7.64 3.50 -7.97
CA SER A 628 -8.17 3.74 -9.33
C SER A 628 -7.77 2.74 -10.41
N TYR A 629 -6.71 1.95 -10.22
CA TYR A 629 -6.36 0.82 -11.10
C TYR A 629 -7.45 -0.28 -11.12
N LEU A 630 -8.29 -0.40 -10.08
CA LEU A 630 -9.44 -1.31 -10.08
C LEU A 630 -10.45 -1.02 -11.20
N ALA A 631 -10.42 0.19 -11.79
CA ALA A 631 -11.23 0.51 -12.98
C ALA A 631 -10.82 -0.28 -14.25
N LEU A 632 -9.66 -0.95 -14.23
CA LEU A 632 -9.16 -1.80 -15.32
C LEU A 632 -9.55 -3.29 -15.15
N VAL A 633 -10.23 -3.65 -14.06
CA VAL A 633 -10.60 -5.02 -13.68
C VAL A 633 -12.10 -5.24 -13.94
N THR A 634 -12.47 -6.41 -14.44
CA THR A 634 -13.86 -6.81 -14.70
C THR A 634 -14.37 -7.85 -13.71
N GLU A 635 -15.70 -7.91 -13.51
CA GLU A 635 -16.33 -8.98 -12.69
C GLU A 635 -16.01 -10.39 -13.22
N GLN A 636 -15.74 -10.54 -14.52
CA GLN A 636 -15.39 -11.82 -15.14
C GLN A 636 -14.03 -12.34 -14.64
N GLU A 637 -13.00 -11.49 -14.60
CA GLU A 637 -11.64 -11.87 -14.18
C GLU A 637 -11.59 -12.26 -12.69
N ILE A 638 -12.42 -11.62 -11.88
CA ILE A 638 -12.63 -11.96 -10.48
C ILE A 638 -13.35 -13.32 -10.36
N ALA A 639 -14.38 -13.59 -11.17
CA ALA A 639 -15.06 -14.88 -11.19
C ALA A 639 -14.16 -16.03 -11.72
N GLU A 640 -13.31 -15.76 -12.70
CA GLU A 640 -12.30 -16.70 -13.20
C GLU A 640 -11.21 -16.97 -12.15
N SER A 641 -10.75 -15.93 -11.45
CA SER A 641 -9.82 -16.05 -10.32
C SER A 641 -10.39 -16.90 -9.17
N ARG A 642 -11.66 -16.66 -8.78
CA ARG A 642 -12.38 -17.51 -7.82
C ARG A 642 -12.43 -18.96 -8.30
N SER A 643 -12.81 -19.18 -9.55
CA SER A 643 -12.95 -20.53 -10.13
C SER A 643 -11.63 -21.30 -10.15
N LEU A 644 -10.50 -20.62 -10.43
CA LEU A 644 -9.16 -21.21 -10.34
C LEU A 644 -8.82 -21.60 -8.90
N LEU A 645 -9.00 -20.70 -7.93
CA LEU A 645 -8.66 -20.97 -6.53
C LEU A 645 -9.57 -22.02 -5.87
N GLU A 646 -10.86 -22.07 -6.21
CA GLU A 646 -11.75 -23.15 -5.79
C GLU A 646 -11.32 -24.51 -6.37
N SER A 647 -10.91 -24.54 -7.66
CA SER A 647 -10.33 -25.74 -8.29
C SER A 647 -9.00 -26.16 -7.64
N VAL A 648 -8.15 -25.21 -7.24
CA VAL A 648 -6.93 -25.46 -6.47
C VAL A 648 -7.23 -26.11 -5.12
N VAL A 649 -8.26 -25.66 -4.39
CA VAL A 649 -8.68 -26.27 -3.11
C VAL A 649 -9.16 -27.72 -3.29
N ASP A 650 -9.96 -27.99 -4.32
CA ASP A 650 -10.45 -29.33 -4.63
C ASP A 650 -9.31 -30.28 -5.01
N LYS A 651 -8.42 -29.84 -5.91
CA LYS A 651 -7.28 -30.62 -6.43
C LYS A 651 -6.11 -30.77 -5.47
N ALA A 652 -5.97 -29.89 -4.46
CA ALA A 652 -4.79 -29.88 -3.59
C ALA A 652 -4.56 -31.23 -2.88
N GLY A 653 -3.29 -31.62 -2.73
CA GLY A 653 -2.89 -32.98 -2.36
C GLY A 653 -3.05 -33.32 -0.87
N THR A 654 -2.03 -32.99 -0.07
CA THR A 654 -1.98 -33.29 1.37
C THR A 654 -2.93 -32.41 2.19
N ALA A 655 -3.13 -32.74 3.47
CA ALA A 655 -3.93 -31.92 4.38
C ALA A 655 -3.35 -30.51 4.53
N GLN A 656 -2.01 -30.39 4.59
CA GLN A 656 -1.27 -29.13 4.63
C GLN A 656 -1.45 -28.34 3.32
N GLN A 657 -1.35 -29.00 2.17
CA GLN A 657 -1.59 -28.38 0.87
C GLN A 657 -3.03 -27.87 0.72
N LYS A 658 -4.02 -28.61 1.22
CA LYS A 658 -5.42 -28.15 1.28
C LYS A 658 -5.62 -26.97 2.25
N ALA A 659 -4.92 -26.94 3.38
CA ALA A 659 -4.95 -25.80 4.29
C ALA A 659 -4.38 -24.53 3.63
N ARG A 660 -3.22 -24.64 2.95
CA ARG A 660 -2.62 -23.54 2.18
C ARG A 660 -3.51 -23.08 1.02
N ALA A 661 -4.09 -24.01 0.26
CA ALA A 661 -5.04 -23.68 -0.81
C ALA A 661 -6.24 -22.87 -0.29
N ALA A 662 -6.85 -23.33 0.82
CA ALA A 662 -7.99 -22.63 1.42
C ALA A 662 -7.60 -21.26 2.00
N MET A 663 -6.38 -21.13 2.53
CA MET A 663 -5.82 -19.86 3.02
C MET A 663 -5.56 -18.86 1.87
N LEU A 664 -5.06 -19.32 0.73
CA LEU A 664 -4.89 -18.48 -0.47
C LEU A 664 -6.25 -18.05 -1.06
N LEU A 665 -7.26 -18.93 -1.07
CA LEU A 665 -8.63 -18.56 -1.42
C LEU A 665 -9.19 -17.51 -0.45
N ARG A 666 -9.00 -17.69 0.87
CA ARG A 666 -9.43 -16.70 1.88
C ARG A 666 -8.74 -15.34 1.69
N ALA A 667 -7.45 -15.32 1.37
CA ALA A 667 -6.73 -14.09 1.03
C ALA A 667 -7.29 -13.40 -0.23
N PHE A 668 -7.65 -14.19 -1.26
CA PHE A 668 -8.30 -13.68 -2.47
C PHE A 668 -9.69 -13.10 -2.21
N GLU A 669 -10.47 -13.61 -1.24
CA GLU A 669 -11.79 -13.06 -0.93
C GLU A 669 -11.74 -11.58 -0.51
N TYR A 670 -10.62 -11.09 0.06
CA TYR A 670 -10.38 -9.66 0.29
C TYR A 670 -10.20 -8.86 -1.02
N TYR A 671 -9.51 -9.44 -2.01
CA TYR A 671 -9.34 -8.84 -3.34
C TYR A 671 -10.65 -8.84 -4.13
N GLU A 672 -11.42 -9.94 -4.10
CA GLU A 672 -12.78 -10.01 -4.64
C GLU A 672 -13.69 -8.97 -3.99
N ALA A 673 -13.74 -8.92 -2.66
CA ALA A 673 -14.56 -7.97 -1.92
C ALA A 673 -14.18 -6.51 -2.23
N SER A 674 -12.90 -6.24 -2.46
CA SER A 674 -12.42 -4.94 -2.94
C SER A 674 -12.87 -4.64 -4.37
N ALA A 675 -12.60 -5.52 -5.33
CA ALA A 675 -12.90 -5.29 -6.74
C ALA A 675 -14.41 -5.21 -7.02
N LEU A 676 -15.22 -6.13 -6.46
CA LEU A 676 -16.66 -6.17 -6.69
C LEU A 676 -17.44 -5.05 -5.98
N SER A 677 -16.86 -4.43 -4.94
CA SER A 677 -17.46 -3.25 -4.29
C SER A 677 -16.99 -1.91 -4.86
N TYR A 678 -15.91 -1.90 -5.63
CA TYR A 678 -15.39 -0.70 -6.28
C TYR A 678 -16.35 -0.19 -7.37
N THR A 679 -16.37 1.12 -7.60
CA THR A 679 -17.10 1.74 -8.72
C THR A 679 -16.12 2.55 -9.56
N PRO A 680 -15.90 2.19 -10.84
CA PRO A 680 -15.05 2.97 -11.74
C PRO A 680 -15.54 4.40 -11.89
N LYS A 681 -14.58 5.34 -11.99
CA LYS A 681 -14.84 6.76 -12.21
C LYS A 681 -15.23 7.03 -13.67
N PHE A 682 -16.09 8.02 -13.89
CA PHE A 682 -16.58 8.40 -15.22
C PHE A 682 -16.82 9.92 -15.32
N THR A 683 -16.83 10.45 -16.54
CA THR A 683 -16.84 11.90 -16.81
C THR A 683 -18.24 12.50 -17.01
N SER A 684 -19.21 11.70 -17.44
CA SER A 684 -20.60 12.10 -17.66
C SER A 684 -21.49 10.86 -17.78
N LEU A 685 -22.78 10.98 -17.45
CA LEU A 685 -23.75 9.90 -17.59
C LEU A 685 -24.74 10.16 -18.73
N ASN A 686 -25.15 9.08 -19.40
CA ASN A 686 -26.41 9.00 -20.13
C ASN A 686 -27.47 8.21 -19.33
N GLU A 687 -28.72 8.20 -19.80
CA GLU A 687 -29.86 7.55 -19.12
C GLU A 687 -29.58 6.09 -18.73
N GLN A 688 -28.96 5.30 -19.63
CA GLN A 688 -28.69 3.88 -19.40
C GLN A 688 -27.61 3.67 -18.33
N GLU A 689 -26.59 4.53 -18.29
CA GLU A 689 -25.51 4.47 -17.30
C GLU A 689 -26.03 4.87 -15.90
N ALA A 690 -26.83 5.94 -15.83
CA ALA A 690 -27.49 6.36 -14.60
C ALA A 690 -28.43 5.28 -14.05
N LEU A 691 -29.23 4.64 -14.91
CA LEU A 691 -30.10 3.52 -14.52
C LEU A 691 -29.32 2.26 -14.11
N ALA A 692 -28.15 2.00 -14.71
CA ALA A 692 -27.29 0.88 -14.31
C ALA A 692 -26.69 1.09 -12.90
N LEU A 693 -26.26 2.31 -12.59
CA LEU A 693 -25.78 2.69 -11.26
C LEU A 693 -26.91 2.68 -10.22
N LEU A 694 -28.16 2.94 -10.62
CA LEU A 694 -29.35 2.87 -9.77
C LEU A 694 -30.01 1.47 -9.75
N ASN A 695 -29.31 0.40 -10.14
CA ASN A 695 -29.81 -0.96 -10.00
C ASN A 695 -29.74 -1.39 -8.51
N PRO A 696 -30.87 -1.64 -7.81
CA PRO A 696 -30.85 -1.85 -6.36
C PRO A 696 -30.06 -3.09 -5.95
N ALA A 697 -30.22 -4.20 -6.68
CA ALA A 697 -29.51 -5.44 -6.41
C ALA A 697 -28.01 -5.37 -6.74
N ALA A 698 -27.59 -4.44 -7.61
CA ALA A 698 -26.17 -4.15 -7.83
C ALA A 698 -25.60 -3.32 -6.67
N LEU A 699 -26.30 -2.26 -6.25
CA LEU A 699 -25.88 -1.42 -5.11
C LEU A 699 -25.84 -2.22 -3.80
N GLU A 700 -26.84 -3.05 -3.52
CA GLU A 700 -26.86 -3.98 -2.39
C GLU A 700 -25.63 -4.91 -2.42
N ARG A 701 -25.34 -5.57 -3.54
CA ARG A 701 -24.14 -6.42 -3.69
C ARG A 701 -22.84 -5.65 -3.46
N LYS A 702 -22.73 -4.41 -3.95
CA LYS A 702 -21.53 -3.57 -3.74
C LYS A 702 -21.34 -3.21 -2.27
N MET A 703 -22.43 -2.91 -1.56
CA MET A 703 -22.41 -2.62 -0.13
C MET A 703 -22.09 -3.86 0.70
N GLU A 704 -22.64 -5.02 0.33
CA GLU A 704 -22.33 -6.33 0.94
C GLU A 704 -20.83 -6.65 0.79
N LYS A 705 -20.29 -6.59 -0.44
CA LYS A 705 -18.85 -6.80 -0.68
C LYS A 705 -17.97 -5.73 -0.01
N ALA A 706 -18.44 -4.48 0.12
CA ALA A 706 -17.71 -3.45 0.86
C ALA A 706 -17.65 -3.74 2.37
N ALA A 707 -18.72 -4.27 2.96
CA ALA A 707 -18.78 -4.67 4.37
C ALA A 707 -17.94 -5.92 4.62
N GLU A 708 -18.10 -6.96 3.79
CA GLU A 708 -17.33 -8.21 3.80
C GLU A 708 -15.82 -7.94 3.82
N ARG A 709 -15.34 -6.98 3.02
CA ARG A 709 -13.93 -6.55 3.02
C ARG A 709 -13.42 -6.13 4.41
N TYR A 710 -14.23 -5.44 5.22
CA TYR A 710 -13.84 -5.04 6.57
C TYR A 710 -14.02 -6.17 7.60
N GLU A 711 -15.04 -7.00 7.44
CA GLU A 711 -15.22 -8.21 8.26
C GLU A 711 -14.03 -9.16 8.11
N LEU A 712 -13.54 -9.35 6.88
CA LEU A 712 -12.30 -10.07 6.57
C LEU A 712 -11.09 -9.45 7.28
N LEU A 713 -10.91 -8.12 7.21
CA LEU A 713 -9.79 -7.44 7.88
C LEU A 713 -9.80 -7.62 9.41
N ASP A 714 -10.95 -7.79 10.04
CA ASP A 714 -11.06 -8.04 11.48
C ASP A 714 -10.97 -9.53 11.85
N GLU A 715 -11.47 -10.44 11.01
CA GLU A 715 -11.19 -11.89 11.12
C GLU A 715 -9.68 -12.18 11.01
N PHE A 716 -9.02 -11.61 10.01
CA PHE A 716 -7.61 -11.84 9.71
C PHE A 716 -6.66 -11.21 10.75
N ALA A 717 -7.16 -10.38 11.66
CA ALA A 717 -6.36 -9.51 12.52
C ALA A 717 -5.37 -10.23 13.46
N GLN A 718 -5.48 -11.56 13.61
CA GLN A 718 -4.60 -12.40 14.43
C GLN A 718 -3.98 -13.58 13.66
N ASP A 719 -4.26 -13.73 12.36
CA ASP A 719 -3.71 -14.81 11.53
C ASP A 719 -2.32 -14.43 11.00
N PRO A 720 -1.28 -15.28 11.12
CA PRO A 720 0.09 -14.91 10.76
C PRO A 720 0.32 -14.68 9.26
N VAL A 721 -0.58 -15.15 8.40
CA VAL A 721 -0.52 -15.07 6.94
C VAL A 721 -1.56 -14.07 6.40
N LEU A 722 -2.78 -14.09 6.90
CA LEU A 722 -3.85 -13.22 6.41
C LEU A 722 -3.82 -11.81 7.01
N MET A 723 -3.11 -11.57 8.12
CA MET A 723 -3.12 -10.26 8.79
C MET A 723 -2.62 -9.11 7.92
N HIS A 724 -3.33 -7.99 7.99
CA HIS A 724 -2.96 -6.75 7.31
C HIS A 724 -2.17 -5.84 8.25
N PHE A 725 -0.90 -5.57 7.89
CA PHE A 725 0.00 -4.67 8.63
C PHE A 725 -0.46 -3.20 8.58
N ILE A 726 -1.12 -2.82 7.48
CA ILE A 726 -1.69 -1.48 7.25
C ILE A 726 -3.18 -1.69 6.94
N LYS A 727 -4.05 -1.40 7.90
CA LYS A 727 -5.51 -1.44 7.68
C LYS A 727 -6.00 -0.12 7.04
N PRO A 728 -6.82 -0.16 5.98
CA PRO A 728 -7.67 0.97 5.60
C PRO A 728 -8.53 1.40 6.80
N SER A 729 -8.60 2.70 7.09
CA SER A 729 -9.25 3.20 8.31
C SER A 729 -10.13 4.43 8.02
N PRO A 730 -11.40 4.45 8.46
CA PRO A 730 -12.30 5.60 8.27
C PRO A 730 -11.81 6.88 8.97
N THR A 731 -10.96 6.74 9.99
CA THR A 731 -10.46 7.83 10.85
C THR A 731 -8.93 7.93 10.84
N GLY A 732 -8.25 7.13 10.01
CA GLY A 732 -6.80 7.16 9.84
C GLY A 732 -6.34 8.34 8.99
N ILE A 733 -5.10 8.80 9.25
CA ILE A 733 -4.44 9.82 8.43
C ILE A 733 -3.91 9.21 7.12
N TYR A 734 -3.71 7.88 7.09
CA TYR A 734 -3.16 7.14 5.95
C TYR A 734 -4.26 6.58 5.06
N TYR A 735 -4.18 6.90 3.77
CA TYR A 735 -4.93 6.32 2.64
C TYR A 735 -6.46 6.37 2.74
N PRO A 736 -7.08 7.56 2.92
CA PRO A 736 -8.53 7.69 3.00
C PRO A 736 -9.29 7.24 1.74
N LEU A 737 -8.64 7.23 0.56
CA LEU A 737 -9.24 6.73 -0.69
C LEU A 737 -9.38 5.19 -0.73
N LEU A 738 -8.68 4.46 0.15
CA LEU A 738 -8.89 3.01 0.31
C LEU A 738 -10.15 2.68 1.12
N HIS A 739 -10.87 3.68 1.65
CA HIS A 739 -12.09 3.51 2.43
C HIS A 739 -13.36 3.86 1.62
N TRP A 740 -14.22 2.87 1.40
CA TRP A 740 -15.58 3.04 0.85
C TRP A 740 -16.57 2.02 1.42
N ASN A 741 -17.86 2.34 1.38
CA ASN A 741 -19.00 1.54 1.87
C ASN A 741 -19.82 0.87 0.73
N GLY A 742 -19.32 0.92 -0.51
CA GLY A 742 -19.98 0.38 -1.71
C GLY A 742 -20.81 1.41 -2.50
N LEU A 743 -21.06 2.58 -1.91
CA LEU A 743 -21.76 3.71 -2.54
C LEU A 743 -20.74 4.81 -2.87
N ASP A 744 -20.48 5.01 -4.16
CA ASP A 744 -19.46 5.98 -4.59
C ASP A 744 -19.97 7.44 -4.60
N SER A 745 -19.06 8.35 -4.26
CA SER A 745 -19.30 9.77 -4.17
C SER A 745 -19.40 10.45 -5.53
N GLU A 746 -18.51 10.13 -6.48
CA GLU A 746 -18.55 10.74 -7.82
C GLU A 746 -19.79 10.23 -8.57
N ALA A 747 -20.15 8.95 -8.39
CA ALA A 747 -21.37 8.38 -8.95
C ALA A 747 -22.66 8.99 -8.39
N PHE A 748 -22.77 9.16 -7.06
CA PHE A 748 -23.91 9.86 -6.44
C PHE A 748 -24.09 11.26 -7.03
N TRP A 749 -23.02 12.04 -7.09
CA TRP A 749 -23.09 13.43 -7.54
C TRP A 749 -23.37 13.54 -9.04
N ALA A 750 -22.81 12.66 -9.88
CA ALA A 750 -23.10 12.62 -11.30
C ALA A 750 -24.54 12.18 -11.63
N ILE A 751 -25.17 11.31 -10.82
CA ILE A 751 -26.60 10.97 -10.94
C ILE A 751 -27.46 12.21 -10.62
N ALA A 752 -27.12 12.95 -9.57
CA ALA A 752 -27.80 14.19 -9.23
C ALA A 752 -27.63 15.27 -10.33
N ASP A 753 -26.43 15.42 -10.88
CA ASP A 753 -26.16 16.33 -12.00
C ASP A 753 -26.92 15.91 -13.27
N TYR A 754 -27.03 14.61 -13.56
CA TYR A 754 -27.86 14.10 -14.67
C TYR A 754 -29.34 14.46 -14.47
N MET A 755 -29.90 14.18 -13.30
CA MET A 755 -31.30 14.48 -13.00
C MET A 755 -31.59 15.98 -13.12
N LYS A 756 -30.68 16.82 -12.62
CA LYS A 756 -30.82 18.28 -12.64
C LYS A 756 -30.70 18.88 -14.05
N ALA A 757 -29.84 18.31 -14.89
CA ALA A 757 -29.61 18.78 -16.26
C ALA A 757 -30.65 18.26 -17.28
N PHE A 758 -31.09 17.01 -17.15
CA PHE A 758 -31.90 16.31 -18.17
C PHE A 758 -33.33 15.96 -17.72
N GLU A 759 -33.59 15.85 -16.41
CA GLU A 759 -34.89 15.52 -15.85
C GLU A 759 -35.45 16.56 -14.84
N PRO A 760 -35.35 17.88 -15.07
CA PRO A 760 -35.76 18.90 -14.08
C PRO A 760 -37.27 18.93 -13.75
N ASN A 761 -38.10 18.21 -14.50
CA ASN A 761 -39.53 18.01 -14.23
C ASN A 761 -39.86 16.53 -13.95
N GLY A 762 -38.84 15.72 -13.64
CA GLY A 762 -38.89 14.26 -13.56
C GLY A 762 -38.71 13.55 -14.91
N GLY A 763 -38.18 12.33 -14.86
CA GLY A 763 -37.99 11.41 -15.98
C GLY A 763 -37.74 9.98 -15.49
N THR A 764 -37.09 9.14 -16.31
CA THR A 764 -36.89 7.70 -16.01
C THR A 764 -35.95 7.49 -14.83
N VAL A 765 -34.85 8.25 -14.75
CA VAL A 765 -33.86 8.16 -13.66
C VAL A 765 -34.49 8.64 -12.35
N SER A 766 -35.21 9.76 -12.38
CA SER A 766 -35.92 10.32 -11.23
C SER A 766 -37.00 9.37 -10.69
N GLN A 767 -37.71 8.67 -11.58
CA GLN A 767 -38.69 7.65 -11.19
C GLN A 767 -38.01 6.43 -10.54
N GLN A 768 -36.84 6.02 -11.03
CA GLN A 768 -36.05 4.96 -10.39
C GLN A 768 -35.57 5.38 -9.00
N VAL A 769 -35.03 6.59 -8.81
CA VAL A 769 -34.64 7.11 -7.49
C VAL A 769 -35.84 7.18 -6.54
N TYR A 770 -36.98 7.72 -6.98
CA TYR A 770 -38.20 7.76 -6.17
C TYR A 770 -38.68 6.36 -5.78
N GLY A 771 -38.65 5.39 -6.72
CA GLY A 771 -39.00 4.00 -6.48
C GLY A 771 -38.11 3.34 -5.43
N ILE A 772 -36.79 3.58 -5.48
CA ILE A 772 -35.84 3.09 -4.45
C ILE A 772 -36.18 3.67 -3.08
N ALA A 773 -36.35 5.00 -2.99
CA ALA A 773 -36.64 5.67 -1.72
C ALA A 773 -37.94 5.19 -1.05
N GLN A 774 -38.97 4.88 -1.85
CA GLN A 774 -40.27 4.41 -1.33
C GLN A 774 -40.35 2.89 -1.11
N HIS A 775 -39.57 2.08 -1.84
CA HIS A 775 -39.85 0.63 -1.97
C HIS A 775 -38.64 -0.31 -1.83
N ALA A 776 -37.39 0.18 -1.79
CA ALA A 776 -36.25 -0.70 -1.52
C ALA A 776 -36.32 -1.29 -0.10
N GLU A 777 -35.97 -2.56 0.08
CA GLU A 777 -36.01 -3.23 1.39
C GLU A 777 -34.85 -2.77 2.30
N ASN A 778 -33.68 -2.52 1.71
CA ASN A 778 -32.50 -1.98 2.40
C ASN A 778 -32.68 -0.51 2.82
N GLU A 779 -32.49 -0.21 4.11
CA GLU A 779 -32.64 1.14 4.66
C GLU A 779 -31.59 2.12 4.12
N LYS A 780 -30.36 1.66 3.86
CA LYS A 780 -29.28 2.49 3.30
C LYS A 780 -29.52 2.86 1.83
N LEU A 781 -30.18 1.99 1.05
CA LEU A 781 -30.62 2.37 -0.30
C LEU A 781 -31.74 3.40 -0.27
N ARG A 782 -32.72 3.27 0.64
CA ARG A 782 -33.74 4.30 0.82
C ARG A 782 -33.13 5.65 1.22
N GLU A 783 -32.14 5.63 2.11
CA GLU A 783 -31.42 6.83 2.55
C GLU A 783 -30.60 7.47 1.41
N TYR A 784 -29.86 6.68 0.62
CA TYR A 784 -29.12 7.14 -0.56
C TYR A 784 -30.05 7.79 -1.59
N ALA A 785 -31.20 7.17 -1.86
CA ALA A 785 -32.17 7.68 -2.83
C ALA A 785 -32.99 8.88 -2.31
N ASP A 786 -33.23 8.99 -1.01
CA ASP A 786 -33.78 10.22 -0.41
C ASP A 786 -32.78 11.38 -0.53
N LEU A 787 -31.49 11.10 -0.24
CA LEU A 787 -30.41 12.07 -0.33
C LEU A 787 -30.19 12.56 -1.78
N LEU A 788 -30.30 11.67 -2.79
CA LEU A 788 -30.31 12.05 -4.21
C LEU A 788 -31.45 13.02 -4.55
N GLN A 789 -32.68 12.74 -4.08
CA GLN A 789 -33.82 13.65 -4.28
C GLN A 789 -33.59 15.00 -3.59
N ASN A 790 -33.07 14.99 -2.36
CA ASN A 790 -32.83 16.21 -1.60
C ASN A 790 -31.75 17.09 -2.29
N VAL A 791 -30.71 16.48 -2.85
CA VAL A 791 -29.67 17.18 -3.64
C VAL A 791 -30.24 17.71 -4.97
N ASN A 792 -30.91 16.87 -5.76
CA ASN A 792 -31.43 17.25 -7.08
C ASN A 792 -32.38 18.45 -7.03
N LEU A 793 -33.20 18.53 -5.97
CA LEU A 793 -34.20 19.56 -5.76
C LEU A 793 -33.67 20.77 -4.95
N ASP A 794 -32.36 20.84 -4.67
CA ASP A 794 -31.67 21.82 -3.80
C ASP A 794 -32.27 21.96 -2.38
N LEU A 795 -32.88 20.90 -1.87
CA LEU A 795 -33.67 20.87 -0.65
C LEU A 795 -32.79 20.75 0.61
N PHE A 796 -32.75 21.83 1.39
CA PHE A 796 -32.21 21.88 2.77
C PHE A 796 -30.72 21.57 2.91
N ALA A 797 -29.90 22.34 2.20
CA ALA A 797 -28.53 22.58 2.65
C ALA A 797 -28.52 22.94 4.16
N LEU A 798 -27.79 22.15 4.96
CA LEU A 798 -27.68 22.26 6.42
C LEU A 798 -26.82 23.45 6.84
N ASN A 799 -25.88 23.86 5.98
CA ASN A 799 -25.02 25.01 6.17
C ASN A 799 -25.64 26.28 5.59
N ASN A 800 -25.36 27.40 6.24
CA ASN A 800 -25.86 28.72 5.83
C ASN A 800 -24.89 29.40 4.86
N ASN A 801 -25.45 30.26 3.99
CA ASN A 801 -24.69 31.14 3.09
C ASN A 801 -23.74 30.36 2.15
N SER A 802 -24.25 29.28 1.52
CA SER A 802 -23.50 28.34 0.68
C SER A 802 -22.73 28.99 -0.47
N SER A 803 -23.35 29.99 -1.13
CA SER A 803 -22.77 30.78 -2.22
C SER A 803 -22.22 32.15 -1.77
N PHE A 804 -21.92 32.30 -0.48
CA PHE A 804 -21.21 33.45 0.08
C PHE A 804 -21.81 34.86 -0.19
N GLU A 805 -23.07 34.97 -0.60
CA GLU A 805 -23.74 36.24 -0.94
C GLU A 805 -23.82 37.23 0.24
N LEU A 806 -23.99 36.72 1.46
CA LEU A 806 -24.16 37.55 2.66
C LEU A 806 -22.80 37.81 3.33
N GLY A 807 -22.54 39.06 3.73
CA GLY A 807 -21.39 39.43 4.55
C GLY A 807 -20.53 40.57 3.98
N GLY A 808 -19.47 40.89 4.71
CA GLY A 808 -18.40 41.80 4.26
C GLY A 808 -17.29 41.01 3.58
N ASP A 809 -16.02 41.39 3.84
CA ASP A 809 -14.87 40.60 3.39
C ASP A 809 -14.89 39.17 3.95
N VAL A 810 -15.38 38.99 5.18
CA VAL A 810 -15.74 37.67 5.72
C VAL A 810 -17.24 37.43 5.46
N PRO A 811 -17.61 36.38 4.71
CA PRO A 811 -19.01 35.99 4.53
C PRO A 811 -19.69 35.65 5.86
N GLN A 812 -20.96 36.02 5.99
CA GLN A 812 -21.78 35.72 7.16
C GLN A 812 -21.87 34.19 7.37
N SER A 813 -21.89 33.76 8.63
CA SER A 813 -21.92 32.36 9.07
C SER A 813 -20.66 31.52 8.75
N TRP A 814 -19.65 32.09 8.09
CA TRP A 814 -18.38 31.41 7.79
C TRP A 814 -17.23 31.97 8.64
N SER A 815 -16.38 31.07 9.13
CA SER A 815 -15.17 31.42 9.87
C SER A 815 -13.92 30.97 9.10
N PRO A 816 -12.88 31.79 8.96
CA PRO A 816 -11.59 31.32 8.47
C PRO A 816 -10.87 30.46 9.53
N TRP A 817 -10.06 29.51 9.09
CA TRP A 817 -9.03 28.84 9.89
C TRP A 817 -7.77 28.71 9.04
N TYR A 818 -6.60 29.13 9.52
CA TYR A 818 -5.35 29.05 8.75
C TYR A 818 -4.09 29.05 9.63
N GLU A 819 -3.02 28.45 9.11
CA GLU A 819 -1.68 28.39 9.75
C GLU A 819 -0.74 29.53 9.31
N SER A 820 -1.15 30.40 8.38
CA SER A 820 -0.33 31.48 7.83
C SER A 820 -1.09 32.80 7.72
N ASN A 821 -0.36 33.92 7.55
CA ASN A 821 -0.94 35.11 6.91
C ASN A 821 -1.64 34.68 5.62
N THR A 822 -2.85 35.16 5.38
CA THR A 822 -3.75 34.68 4.32
C THR A 822 -4.57 35.83 3.77
N VAL A 823 -4.77 35.89 2.44
CA VAL A 823 -5.80 36.76 1.85
C VAL A 823 -7.09 35.94 1.79
N TYR A 824 -8.12 36.39 2.49
CA TYR A 824 -9.42 35.74 2.58
C TYR A 824 -10.48 36.82 2.43
N LYS A 825 -11.15 36.89 1.27
CA LYS A 825 -12.20 37.88 1.00
C LYS A 825 -13.39 37.27 0.26
N ARG A 826 -14.60 37.75 0.54
CA ARG A 826 -15.71 37.69 -0.39
C ARG A 826 -15.34 38.49 -1.65
N SER A 827 -15.66 37.97 -2.83
CA SER A 827 -15.40 38.63 -4.11
C SER A 827 -16.59 38.55 -5.05
N THR A 828 -16.55 39.38 -6.10
CA THR A 828 -17.49 39.38 -7.23
C THR A 828 -16.73 39.35 -8.56
N ASP A 829 -15.46 38.92 -8.56
CA ASP A 829 -14.63 38.81 -9.78
C ASP A 829 -15.10 37.62 -10.64
N TYR A 830 -15.46 36.52 -9.97
CA TYR A 830 -16.00 35.27 -10.50
C TYR A 830 -16.97 34.69 -9.47
N SER A 831 -18.05 34.05 -9.92
CA SER A 831 -18.89 33.16 -9.12
C SER A 831 -19.37 32.00 -9.99
N HIS A 832 -19.88 30.95 -9.36
CA HIS A 832 -20.50 29.78 -10.00
C HIS A 832 -22.02 29.93 -10.02
N SER A 833 -22.61 30.32 -8.89
CA SER A 833 -24.00 30.79 -8.80
C SER A 833 -24.07 32.27 -8.39
N GLY A 834 -25.28 32.78 -8.19
CA GLY A 834 -25.51 34.11 -7.60
C GLY A 834 -24.72 35.28 -8.23
N THR A 835 -23.98 36.00 -7.39
CA THR A 835 -23.15 37.17 -7.71
C THR A 835 -21.84 37.25 -6.89
N SER A 836 -21.62 36.34 -5.93
CA SER A 836 -20.52 36.35 -4.98
C SER A 836 -19.74 35.04 -4.95
N SER A 837 -18.51 35.06 -4.42
CA SER A 837 -17.74 33.86 -4.07
C SER A 837 -16.74 34.18 -2.95
N MET A 838 -16.03 33.17 -2.44
CA MET A 838 -14.91 33.32 -1.51
C MET A 838 -13.57 33.21 -2.26
N MET A 839 -12.80 34.30 -2.33
CA MET A 839 -11.47 34.35 -2.93
C MET A 839 -10.39 34.21 -1.86
N ILE A 840 -9.47 33.28 -2.09
CA ILE A 840 -8.35 32.94 -1.20
C ILE A 840 -7.04 32.95 -2.01
N SER A 841 -6.01 33.60 -1.44
CA SER A 841 -4.63 33.51 -1.91
C SER A 841 -3.65 33.56 -0.73
N THR A 842 -2.38 33.20 -0.96
CA THR A 842 -1.33 33.24 0.08
C THR A 842 -1.65 32.34 1.28
N LEU A 843 -1.93 31.04 1.09
CA LEU A 843 -2.37 30.13 2.15
C LEU A 843 -1.52 28.85 2.21
N ARG A 844 -0.65 28.73 3.23
CA ARG A 844 0.14 27.51 3.45
C ARG A 844 -0.73 26.31 3.78
N ARG A 845 -1.67 26.47 4.72
CA ARG A 845 -2.68 25.46 5.11
C ARG A 845 -3.85 26.14 5.83
N GLY A 846 -5.08 25.82 5.44
CA GLY A 846 -6.30 26.38 6.06
C GLY A 846 -7.52 26.38 5.14
N GLY A 847 -8.50 27.25 5.43
CA GLY A 847 -9.66 27.54 4.58
C GLY A 847 -10.92 27.97 5.36
N PRO A 848 -12.05 28.16 4.66
CA PRO A 848 -13.34 28.44 5.28
C PRO A 848 -13.88 27.23 6.04
N HIS A 849 -14.46 27.47 7.20
CA HIS A 849 -15.13 26.46 8.01
C HIS A 849 -16.48 26.93 8.56
N GLN A 850 -17.39 25.97 8.77
CA GLN A 850 -18.68 26.16 9.44
C GLN A 850 -18.91 24.98 10.40
N VAL A 851 -19.76 25.15 11.42
CA VAL A 851 -20.21 24.05 12.28
C VAL A 851 -21.70 23.84 12.04
N VAL A 852 -22.07 22.64 11.61
CA VAL A 852 -23.47 22.24 11.39
C VAL A 852 -23.85 21.10 12.32
N ASN A 853 -25.09 21.11 12.80
CA ASN A 853 -25.65 19.98 13.54
C ASN A 853 -25.98 18.86 12.55
N VAL A 854 -25.74 17.61 12.96
CA VAL A 854 -25.99 16.42 12.13
C VAL A 854 -26.59 15.30 12.97
N ASN A 855 -27.32 14.42 12.29
CA ASN A 855 -27.74 13.12 12.81
C ASN A 855 -26.75 12.03 12.37
N PRO A 856 -26.77 10.85 13.02
CA PRO A 856 -26.22 9.64 12.42
C PRO A 856 -26.95 9.33 11.11
N GLY A 857 -26.21 8.91 10.07
CA GLY A 857 -26.77 8.70 8.73
C GLY A 857 -25.95 9.33 7.60
N MET A 858 -26.38 9.10 6.38
CA MET A 858 -25.65 9.45 5.16
C MET A 858 -25.73 10.95 4.87
N MET A 859 -24.58 11.54 4.53
CA MET A 859 -24.41 12.96 4.28
C MET A 859 -23.61 13.18 2.99
N ALA A 860 -24.12 14.04 2.11
CA ALA A 860 -23.50 14.42 0.86
C ALA A 860 -23.10 15.89 0.93
N SER A 861 -21.92 16.23 0.43
CA SER A 861 -21.46 17.61 0.28
C SER A 861 -20.68 17.82 -0.99
N ARG A 862 -20.75 19.04 -1.51
CA ARG A 862 -20.03 19.52 -2.68
C ARG A 862 -19.57 20.95 -2.42
N VAL A 863 -18.41 21.31 -2.94
CA VAL A 863 -17.95 22.70 -3.06
C VAL A 863 -17.36 22.92 -4.44
N HIS A 864 -17.74 24.02 -5.10
CA HIS A 864 -17.15 24.40 -6.38
C HIS A 864 -15.91 25.27 -6.15
N TYR A 865 -14.90 25.08 -6.98
CA TYR A 865 -13.68 25.87 -6.99
C TYR A 865 -13.29 26.27 -8.42
N PHE A 866 -12.60 27.40 -8.53
CA PHE A 866 -12.10 27.95 -9.79
C PHE A 866 -10.73 28.62 -9.59
N THR A 867 -9.79 28.35 -10.48
CA THR A 867 -8.57 29.14 -10.66
C THR A 867 -8.61 29.79 -12.05
N PRO A 868 -8.14 31.04 -12.22
CA PRO A 868 -8.11 31.69 -13.54
C PRO A 868 -7.34 30.90 -14.59
N GLU A 869 -7.71 31.04 -15.86
CA GLU A 869 -7.01 30.42 -16.99
C GLU A 869 -5.50 30.75 -16.97
N GLY A 870 -4.66 29.73 -17.17
CA GLY A 870 -3.20 29.86 -17.15
C GLY A 870 -2.56 29.87 -15.75
N THR A 871 -3.34 29.73 -14.67
CA THR A 871 -2.77 29.57 -13.31
C THR A 871 -1.95 28.28 -13.22
N GLN A 872 -0.66 28.40 -12.89
CA GLN A 872 0.19 27.27 -12.53
C GLN A 872 0.35 27.26 -11.01
N THR A 873 -0.01 26.14 -10.38
CA THR A 873 -0.10 26.03 -8.92
C THR A 873 -0.01 24.56 -8.48
N ASN A 874 0.67 24.30 -7.36
CA ASN A 874 0.67 23.01 -6.69
C ASN A 874 -0.42 22.90 -5.61
N ALA A 875 -1.23 23.95 -5.42
CA ALA A 875 -2.23 24.01 -4.39
C ALA A 875 -3.27 22.88 -4.50
N THR A 876 -3.70 22.41 -3.34
CA THR A 876 -4.65 21.30 -3.20
C THR A 876 -5.89 21.70 -2.44
N ILE A 877 -7.01 21.04 -2.75
CA ILE A 877 -8.32 21.22 -2.12
C ILE A 877 -8.92 19.86 -1.70
N GLN A 878 -9.55 19.84 -0.52
CA GLN A 878 -10.19 18.67 0.07
C GLN A 878 -11.33 19.13 1.01
N ILE A 879 -12.47 18.44 1.06
CA ILE A 879 -13.45 18.59 2.14
C ILE A 879 -13.02 17.74 3.35
N THR A 880 -13.04 18.34 4.54
CA THR A 880 -12.76 17.69 5.84
C THR A 880 -13.93 17.90 6.82
N PHE A 881 -14.32 16.86 7.56
CA PHE A 881 -15.29 16.93 8.65
C PHE A 881 -14.67 16.48 9.98
N ASN A 882 -14.49 17.41 10.92
CA ASN A 882 -14.16 17.05 12.31
C ASN A 882 -15.46 16.70 13.06
N LEU A 883 -15.64 15.42 13.40
CA LEU A 883 -16.81 14.87 14.06
C LEU A 883 -16.84 15.26 15.54
N ARG A 884 -17.97 15.77 16.05
CA ARG A 884 -18.10 16.21 17.45
C ARG A 884 -19.28 15.59 18.20
N ASP A 885 -19.05 15.26 19.46
CA ASP A 885 -20.05 14.72 20.39
C ASP A 885 -20.98 15.80 20.98
N ALA A 886 -21.89 15.39 21.86
CA ALA A 886 -22.80 16.29 22.59
C ALA A 886 -22.10 17.27 23.55
N SER A 887 -20.82 17.05 23.86
CA SER A 887 -19.96 17.96 24.65
C SER A 887 -19.13 18.90 23.76
N ASN A 888 -19.36 18.90 22.44
CA ASN A 888 -18.57 19.60 21.42
C ASN A 888 -17.09 19.17 21.40
N LYS A 889 -16.76 17.99 21.94
CA LYS A 889 -15.42 17.39 21.84
C LYS A 889 -15.27 16.71 20.48
N GLN A 890 -14.14 16.90 19.81
CA GLN A 890 -13.81 16.15 18.61
C GLN A 890 -13.57 14.67 18.96
N ILE A 891 -14.24 13.77 18.25
CA ILE A 891 -14.21 12.31 18.45
C ILE A 891 -13.73 11.53 17.21
N GLY A 892 -13.57 12.21 16.08
CA GLY A 892 -12.99 11.66 14.85
C GLY A 892 -12.87 12.73 13.77
N THR A 893 -12.32 12.35 12.62
CA THR A 893 -12.26 13.18 11.41
C THR A 893 -12.53 12.29 10.19
N LEU A 894 -13.32 12.78 9.25
CA LEU A 894 -13.55 12.17 7.93
C LEU A 894 -13.03 13.13 6.85
N VAL A 895 -12.49 12.60 5.76
CA VAL A 895 -11.97 13.41 4.64
C VAL A 895 -12.36 12.81 3.29
N SER A 896 -12.51 13.70 2.31
CA SER A 896 -12.75 13.38 0.89
C SER A 896 -11.44 13.14 0.11
N GLY A 897 -11.54 12.88 -1.19
CA GLY A 897 -10.37 12.90 -2.08
C GLY A 897 -9.78 14.30 -2.26
N THR A 898 -8.46 14.38 -2.40
CA THR A 898 -7.73 15.63 -2.63
C THR A 898 -7.57 15.91 -4.12
N LYS A 899 -7.92 17.11 -4.60
CA LYS A 899 -7.70 17.55 -5.98
C LYS A 899 -6.63 18.65 -6.05
N LYS A 900 -5.84 18.71 -7.14
CA LYS A 900 -4.94 19.83 -7.46
C LYS A 900 -5.72 20.92 -8.18
N VAL A 901 -5.78 22.14 -7.65
CA VAL A 901 -6.66 23.20 -8.20
C VAL A 901 -6.17 23.81 -9.52
N GLY A 902 -4.88 23.62 -9.86
CA GLY A 902 -4.31 24.01 -11.15
C GLY A 902 -4.65 23.05 -12.31
N ALA A 903 -5.10 21.83 -12.01
CA ALA A 903 -5.42 20.83 -13.04
C ALA A 903 -6.70 21.18 -13.84
N THR A 904 -7.50 22.12 -13.35
CA THR A 904 -8.76 22.58 -13.96
C THR A 904 -8.80 24.11 -14.10
N ALA A 905 -7.63 24.74 -14.32
CA ALA A 905 -7.53 26.19 -14.46
C ALA A 905 -8.33 26.70 -15.67
N GLY A 906 -9.13 27.75 -15.45
CA GLY A 906 -10.07 28.29 -16.44
C GLY A 906 -11.47 27.65 -16.41
N THR A 907 -11.70 26.60 -15.62
CA THR A 907 -13.04 25.98 -15.46
C THR A 907 -13.45 25.90 -13.99
N TRP A 908 -14.75 26.04 -13.72
CA TRP A 908 -15.31 25.64 -12.43
C TRP A 908 -15.26 24.12 -12.32
N SER A 909 -14.93 23.61 -11.13
CA SER A 909 -14.82 22.18 -10.83
C SER A 909 -15.21 21.92 -9.38
N SER A 910 -15.63 20.70 -9.04
CA SER A 910 -16.09 20.36 -7.69
C SER A 910 -15.05 19.58 -6.88
N VAL A 911 -15.12 19.70 -5.55
CA VAL A 911 -14.77 18.59 -4.65
C VAL A 911 -16.07 18.03 -4.09
N ASP A 912 -16.24 16.72 -4.27
CA ASP A 912 -17.45 15.98 -3.95
C ASP A 912 -17.16 14.98 -2.84
N PHE A 913 -18.10 14.83 -1.91
CA PHE A 913 -17.95 13.89 -0.79
C PHE A 913 -19.31 13.33 -0.35
N LEU A 914 -19.45 12.01 -0.43
CA LEU A 914 -20.50 11.22 0.19
C LEU A 914 -19.89 10.45 1.37
N THR A 915 -20.55 10.46 2.53
CA THR A 915 -20.05 9.76 3.72
C THR A 915 -21.15 9.40 4.71
N ASP A 916 -20.90 8.42 5.57
CA ASP A 916 -21.79 8.07 6.69
C ASP A 916 -21.33 8.78 7.97
N ILE A 917 -22.24 9.50 8.64
CA ILE A 917 -22.01 10.06 9.97
C ILE A 917 -22.23 8.97 11.03
N PRO A 918 -21.21 8.64 11.86
CA PRO A 918 -21.34 7.63 12.90
C PRO A 918 -22.33 7.98 14.01
N GLU A 919 -22.74 6.96 14.76
CA GLU A 919 -23.51 7.14 15.98
C GLU A 919 -22.81 7.98 17.04
N GLY A 920 -23.59 8.63 17.89
CA GLY A 920 -23.09 9.53 18.95
C GLY A 920 -22.61 10.91 18.49
N VAL A 921 -22.31 11.11 17.20
CA VAL A 921 -22.03 12.45 16.62
C VAL A 921 -23.26 13.35 16.75
N LYS A 922 -23.06 14.65 16.97
CA LYS A 922 -24.13 15.67 17.07
C LYS A 922 -23.86 16.93 16.23
N SER A 923 -22.60 17.21 15.92
CA SER A 923 -22.23 18.24 14.94
C SER A 923 -20.96 17.85 14.20
N VAL A 924 -20.78 18.41 13.00
CA VAL A 924 -19.49 18.41 12.31
C VAL A 924 -19.00 19.83 12.14
N GLN A 925 -17.70 20.04 12.38
CA GLN A 925 -17.01 21.20 11.81
C GLN A 925 -16.54 20.80 10.41
N MET A 926 -17.20 21.33 9.40
CA MET A 926 -16.77 21.21 8.01
C MET A 926 -15.68 22.24 7.72
N ILE A 927 -14.68 21.87 6.93
CA ILE A 927 -13.59 22.73 6.48
C ILE A 927 -13.35 22.45 4.99
N VAL A 928 -13.23 23.49 4.15
CA VAL A 928 -12.50 23.34 2.88
C VAL A 928 -11.02 23.38 3.25
N LEU A 929 -10.37 22.23 3.32
CA LEU A 929 -8.94 22.15 3.57
C LEU A 929 -8.18 22.46 2.28
N LEU A 930 -7.51 23.60 2.28
CA LEU A 930 -6.56 24.03 1.27
C LEU A 930 -5.13 23.88 1.79
N ASN A 931 -4.21 23.49 0.92
CA ASN A 931 -2.77 23.52 1.19
C ASN A 931 -2.03 24.16 0.01
N GLN A 932 -0.94 24.88 0.31
CA GLN A 932 0.01 25.44 -0.66
C GLN A 932 -0.58 26.40 -1.72
N VAL A 933 -1.57 27.23 -1.35
CA VAL A 933 -2.04 28.32 -2.24
C VAL A 933 -0.99 29.43 -2.27
N GLU A 934 -0.35 29.61 -3.41
CA GLU A 934 0.72 30.59 -3.61
C GLU A 934 0.19 32.04 -3.55
N PRO A 935 1.05 33.06 -3.36
CA PRO A 935 0.60 34.46 -3.27
C PRO A 935 -0.13 34.99 -4.51
N GLU A 936 0.27 34.53 -5.69
CA GLU A 936 -0.31 34.84 -6.99
C GLU A 936 -1.57 34.03 -7.32
N THR A 937 -1.71 32.83 -6.71
CA THR A 937 -2.82 31.90 -6.94
C THR A 937 -4.08 32.42 -6.27
N LYS A 938 -4.98 32.99 -7.08
CA LYS A 938 -6.34 33.35 -6.65
C LYS A 938 -7.27 32.17 -6.84
N LEU A 939 -7.52 31.44 -5.77
CA LEU A 939 -8.53 30.38 -5.74
C LEU A 939 -9.87 30.99 -5.34
N TYR A 940 -10.89 30.78 -6.16
CA TYR A 940 -12.27 31.14 -5.87
C TYR A 940 -13.04 29.89 -5.45
N LEU A 941 -13.84 29.99 -4.39
CA LEU A 941 -14.70 28.94 -3.86
C LEU A 941 -16.15 29.41 -3.86
N ASP A 942 -17.07 28.56 -4.29
CA ASP A 942 -18.50 28.87 -4.36
C ASP A 942 -19.37 27.63 -4.12
N ASP A 943 -20.66 27.82 -3.86
CA ASP A 943 -21.67 26.79 -3.68
C ASP A 943 -21.21 25.63 -2.77
N PHE A 944 -20.66 25.92 -1.59
CA PHE A 944 -20.46 24.86 -0.59
C PHE A 944 -21.83 24.46 -0.05
N VAL A 945 -22.28 23.25 -0.36
CA VAL A 945 -23.55 22.68 0.10
C VAL A 945 -23.34 21.39 0.88
N ILE A 946 -24.12 21.19 1.95
CA ILE A 946 -24.16 19.96 2.77
C ILE A 946 -25.62 19.51 2.90
N TYR A 947 -25.92 18.31 2.44
CA TYR A 947 -27.23 17.67 2.55
C TYR A 947 -27.13 16.38 3.38
N GLN A 948 -28.18 16.02 4.11
CA GLN A 948 -28.26 14.78 4.88
C GLN A 948 -29.65 14.15 4.69
N GLY A 949 -29.71 12.83 4.52
CA GLY A 949 -30.96 12.08 4.60
C GLY A 949 -31.51 12.17 6.02
N SER A 950 -32.77 12.58 6.20
CA SER A 950 -33.32 12.80 7.55
C SER A 950 -34.64 12.07 7.75
N LYS A 951 -34.76 11.41 8.91
CA LYS A 951 -35.96 10.64 9.29
C LYS A 951 -37.16 11.52 9.69
N GLU A 952 -36.93 12.83 9.89
CA GLU A 952 -37.96 13.87 9.93
C GLU A 952 -37.51 15.04 9.02
N TRP A 953 -37.76 14.92 7.72
CA TRP A 953 -37.38 15.89 6.70
C TRP A 953 -38.30 17.11 6.71
N LEU A 954 -39.60 16.95 6.99
CA LEU A 954 -40.55 18.06 7.09
C LEU A 954 -40.78 18.47 8.56
N ASN A 955 -40.18 19.60 8.94
CA ASN A 955 -40.15 20.10 10.31
C ASN A 955 -40.17 21.64 10.36
N ALA A 956 -40.09 22.22 11.56
CA ALA A 956 -40.14 23.66 11.80
C ALA A 956 -39.11 24.51 11.01
N GLN A 957 -37.95 23.95 10.67
CA GLN A 957 -36.90 24.66 9.91
C GLN A 957 -37.12 24.55 8.40
N THR A 958 -37.71 23.44 7.95
CA THR A 958 -37.82 23.10 6.52
C THR A 958 -39.16 23.52 5.91
N PHE A 959 -40.23 23.55 6.71
CA PHE A 959 -41.63 23.86 6.33
C PHE A 959 -41.79 24.94 5.26
N TRP A 960 -41.19 26.12 5.47
CA TRP A 960 -41.43 27.24 4.56
C TRP A 960 -40.68 27.14 3.24
N LYS A 961 -39.48 26.54 3.18
CA LYS A 961 -38.83 26.31 1.89
C LYS A 961 -39.59 25.24 1.08
N PHE A 962 -40.18 24.25 1.74
CA PHE A 962 -41.11 23.30 1.09
C PHE A 962 -42.35 24.00 0.52
N ALA A 963 -42.99 24.87 1.30
CA ALA A 963 -44.16 25.63 0.85
C ALA A 963 -43.82 26.52 -0.36
N ASP A 964 -42.70 27.25 -0.29
CA ASP A 964 -42.24 28.12 -1.37
C ASP A 964 -41.88 27.30 -2.63
N TYR A 965 -41.15 26.19 -2.47
CA TYR A 965 -40.77 25.30 -3.58
C TYR A 965 -41.99 24.69 -4.29
N ILE A 966 -42.91 24.06 -3.56
CA ILE A 966 -44.10 23.41 -4.14
C ILE A 966 -45.00 24.44 -4.85
N GLN A 967 -45.16 25.63 -4.27
CA GLN A 967 -45.97 26.69 -4.86
C GLN A 967 -45.40 27.23 -6.18
N GLU A 968 -44.07 27.22 -6.35
CA GLU A 968 -43.38 27.71 -7.54
C GLU A 968 -43.18 26.63 -8.61
N HIS A 969 -42.79 25.41 -8.21
CA HIS A 969 -42.33 24.35 -9.12
C HIS A 969 -43.36 23.23 -9.34
N GLU A 970 -44.25 22.97 -8.37
CA GLU A 970 -45.26 21.89 -8.45
C GLU A 970 -46.73 22.36 -8.35
N PRO A 971 -47.15 23.49 -8.99
CA PRO A 971 -48.49 24.08 -8.82
C PRO A 971 -49.64 23.23 -9.39
N SER A 972 -49.39 22.02 -9.88
CA SER A 972 -50.38 21.03 -10.32
C SER A 972 -50.09 19.62 -9.77
N GLY A 973 -49.27 19.54 -8.71
CA GLY A 973 -48.70 18.29 -8.19
C GLY A 973 -47.34 17.96 -8.83
N GLY A 974 -46.55 17.17 -8.12
CA GLY A 974 -45.20 16.75 -8.49
C GLY A 974 -44.60 15.79 -7.46
N ILE A 975 -43.31 15.49 -7.57
CA ILE A 975 -42.61 14.48 -6.74
C ILE A 975 -42.74 14.84 -5.25
N LEU A 976 -42.54 16.11 -4.90
CA LEU A 976 -42.48 16.56 -3.52
C LEU A 976 -43.87 16.71 -2.90
N THR A 977 -44.86 17.12 -3.68
CA THR A 977 -46.28 17.10 -3.32
C THR A 977 -46.74 15.68 -3.02
N ASN A 978 -46.42 14.72 -3.91
CA ASN A 978 -46.72 13.29 -3.70
C ASN A 978 -46.04 12.76 -2.43
N ARG A 979 -44.80 13.18 -2.15
CA ARG A 979 -44.04 12.81 -0.94
C ARG A 979 -44.71 13.36 0.35
N VAL A 980 -45.26 14.58 0.32
CA VAL A 980 -46.05 15.17 1.42
C VAL A 980 -47.40 14.44 1.60
N GLU A 981 -48.12 14.12 0.52
CA GLU A 981 -49.39 13.39 0.60
C GLU A 981 -49.20 11.94 1.10
N ALA A 982 -48.16 11.24 0.65
CA ALA A 982 -47.80 9.91 1.14
C ALA A 982 -47.47 9.92 2.64
N LEU A 983 -46.73 10.93 3.11
CA LEU A 983 -46.43 11.12 4.53
C LEU A 983 -47.70 11.33 5.38
N ILE A 984 -48.67 12.11 4.89
CA ILE A 984 -49.99 12.29 5.51
C ILE A 984 -50.78 10.98 5.53
N GLY A 985 -50.71 10.17 4.47
CA GLY A 985 -51.37 8.86 4.36
C GLY A 985 -50.73 7.74 5.19
N SER A 986 -49.47 7.89 5.59
CA SER A 986 -48.68 6.87 6.28
C SER A 986 -49.23 6.46 7.66
N SER A 987 -48.71 5.35 8.21
CA SER A 987 -48.93 4.95 9.60
C SER A 987 -48.03 5.70 10.60
N ALA A 988 -47.22 6.67 10.18
CA ALA A 988 -46.34 7.42 11.06
C ALA A 988 -47.14 8.30 12.05
N SER A 989 -46.60 8.46 13.25
CA SER A 989 -47.14 9.35 14.30
C SER A 989 -46.00 10.18 14.89
N GLY A 990 -45.99 11.48 14.62
CA GLY A 990 -44.90 12.39 14.98
C GLY A 990 -45.19 13.82 14.50
N GLN A 991 -44.34 14.76 14.89
CA GLN A 991 -44.54 16.18 14.57
C GLN A 991 -44.46 16.43 13.06
N GLU A 992 -43.61 15.68 12.35
CA GLU A 992 -43.47 15.75 10.90
C GLU A 992 -44.81 15.57 10.16
N ARG A 993 -45.62 14.57 10.53
CA ARG A 993 -46.93 14.33 9.88
C ARG A 993 -47.91 15.46 10.13
N GLU A 994 -47.84 16.11 11.29
CA GLU A 994 -48.64 17.31 11.57
C GLU A 994 -48.15 18.50 10.73
N PHE A 995 -46.83 18.68 10.57
CA PHE A 995 -46.26 19.69 9.67
C PHE A 995 -46.65 19.41 8.20
N ALA A 996 -46.71 18.15 7.77
CA ALA A 996 -47.22 17.76 6.45
C ALA A 996 -48.68 18.18 6.25
N GLN A 997 -49.55 17.90 7.22
CA GLN A 997 -50.94 18.32 7.17
C GLN A 997 -51.08 19.86 7.16
N LEU A 998 -50.28 20.58 7.95
CA LEU A 998 -50.26 22.05 7.94
C LEU A 998 -49.73 22.61 6.60
N LEU A 999 -48.73 21.98 6.01
CA LEU A 999 -48.14 22.38 4.73
C LEU A 999 -49.16 22.25 3.60
N LEU A 1000 -49.83 21.10 3.51
CA LEU A 1000 -50.90 20.88 2.53
C LEU A 1000 -52.05 21.87 2.73
N ASN A 1001 -52.44 22.14 3.98
CA ASN A 1001 -53.48 23.15 4.28
C ASN A 1001 -53.07 24.56 3.80
N VAL A 1002 -51.82 24.97 4.02
CA VAL A 1002 -51.29 26.28 3.56
C VAL A 1002 -51.28 26.36 2.04
N LEU A 1003 -50.78 25.33 1.35
CA LEU A 1003 -50.75 25.24 -0.12
C LEU A 1003 -52.16 25.25 -0.73
N GLN A 1004 -53.14 24.64 -0.06
CA GLN A 1004 -54.55 24.66 -0.46
C GLN A 1004 -55.28 25.97 -0.07
N GLY A 1005 -54.58 26.99 0.42
CA GLY A 1005 -55.13 28.32 0.70
C GLY A 1005 -55.95 28.42 1.98
N ALA A 1006 -55.60 27.67 3.03
CA ALA A 1006 -56.24 27.79 4.34
C ALA A 1006 -56.19 29.23 4.88
N ALA A 1007 -57.26 29.66 5.56
CA ALA A 1007 -57.32 31.00 6.15
C ALA A 1007 -56.38 31.13 7.38
N PRO A 1008 -55.74 32.28 7.59
CA PRO A 1008 -54.88 32.52 8.74
C PRO A 1008 -55.67 32.64 10.05
N VAL A 1009 -55.06 32.24 11.17
CA VAL A 1009 -55.57 32.47 12.53
C VAL A 1009 -55.37 33.92 13.00
N THR A 1010 -54.51 34.70 12.33
CA THR A 1010 -54.39 36.15 12.53
C THR A 1010 -55.49 36.91 11.78
N ALA A 1011 -56.53 37.32 12.53
CA ALA A 1011 -57.54 38.23 12.00
C ALA A 1011 -56.92 39.58 11.61
N ASN A 1012 -57.30 40.12 10.45
CA ASN A 1012 -56.77 41.37 9.86
C ASN A 1012 -55.27 41.30 9.50
N ALA A 1013 -54.81 40.17 8.93
CA ALA A 1013 -53.41 39.94 8.55
C ALA A 1013 -52.87 40.95 7.52
N SER A 1014 -53.65 41.29 6.48
CA SER A 1014 -53.31 42.31 5.47
C SER A 1014 -53.77 43.73 5.85
N PHE A 1015 -54.04 43.97 7.14
CA PHE A 1015 -54.35 45.28 7.74
C PHE A 1015 -55.54 46.08 7.14
N GLU A 1016 -56.36 45.49 6.28
CA GLU A 1016 -57.51 46.09 5.60
C GLU A 1016 -58.50 46.81 6.55
N GLN A 1017 -58.61 46.42 7.82
CA GLN A 1017 -59.45 47.09 8.80
C GLN A 1017 -58.65 48.06 9.68
N GLY A 1018 -59.05 49.33 9.76
CA GLY A 1018 -58.44 50.29 10.69
C GLY A 1018 -58.52 51.76 10.30
N THR A 1019 -57.68 52.56 10.95
CA THR A 1019 -57.38 53.97 10.69
C THR A 1019 -55.86 54.14 10.62
N THR A 1020 -55.37 55.31 10.20
CA THR A 1020 -53.93 55.60 10.07
C THR A 1020 -53.09 55.28 11.32
N THR A 1021 -53.69 55.31 12.52
CA THR A 1021 -53.01 55.05 13.80
C THR A 1021 -53.43 53.75 14.51
N SER A 1022 -54.25 52.90 13.89
CA SER A 1022 -54.75 51.66 14.51
C SER A 1022 -55.25 50.65 13.48
N ALA A 1023 -54.80 49.39 13.53
CA ALA A 1023 -55.25 48.31 12.66
C ALA A 1023 -55.80 47.11 13.47
N PRO A 1024 -56.91 47.29 14.21
CA PRO A 1024 -57.38 46.29 15.18
C PRO A 1024 -57.61 44.92 14.52
N PRO A 1025 -57.29 43.80 15.19
CA PRO A 1025 -56.84 43.68 16.58
C PRO A 1025 -55.33 43.86 16.80
N TRP A 1026 -54.57 44.32 15.80
CA TRP A 1026 -53.14 44.62 16.00
C TRP A 1026 -52.94 45.82 16.92
N ALA A 1027 -51.93 45.69 17.79
CA ALA A 1027 -51.42 46.76 18.63
C ALA A 1027 -49.97 47.07 18.23
N PHE A 1028 -49.56 48.33 18.38
CA PHE A 1028 -48.21 48.78 18.02
C PHE A 1028 -47.47 49.22 19.28
N TYR A 1029 -46.25 48.70 19.48
CA TYR A 1029 -45.32 49.13 20.52
C TYR A 1029 -44.10 49.77 19.86
N VAL A 1030 -43.65 50.93 20.36
CA VAL A 1030 -42.41 51.60 19.92
C VAL A 1030 -41.57 51.84 21.17
N GLN A 1031 -40.33 51.36 21.18
CA GLN A 1031 -39.55 51.27 22.42
C GLN A 1031 -38.97 52.62 22.88
N SER A 1032 -38.54 53.49 21.95
CA SER A 1032 -38.21 54.89 22.27
C SER A 1032 -38.32 55.86 21.09
N GLN A 1033 -37.92 55.46 19.86
CA GLN A 1033 -38.06 56.30 18.68
C GLN A 1033 -38.59 55.52 17.47
N GLY A 1034 -39.61 56.07 16.81
CA GLY A 1034 -40.22 55.53 15.59
C GLY A 1034 -41.69 55.91 15.46
N THR A 1035 -42.28 55.62 14.30
CA THR A 1035 -43.74 55.61 14.11
C THR A 1035 -44.18 54.33 13.42
N VAL A 1036 -45.40 53.89 13.75
CA VAL A 1036 -46.09 52.76 13.11
C VAL A 1036 -47.45 53.25 12.68
N THR A 1037 -47.74 53.20 11.38
CA THR A 1037 -48.95 53.77 10.79
C THR A 1037 -49.53 52.87 9.71
N ARG A 1038 -50.86 52.70 9.71
CA ARG A 1038 -51.58 52.01 8.63
C ARG A 1038 -51.65 52.93 7.41
N VAL A 1039 -51.27 52.43 6.25
CA VAL A 1039 -51.27 53.15 4.97
C VAL A 1039 -52.16 52.44 3.94
N SER A 1040 -52.35 53.06 2.78
CA SER A 1040 -53.16 52.52 1.66
C SER A 1040 -52.66 53.00 0.29
N ASP A 1041 -51.37 53.32 0.20
CA ASP A 1041 -50.63 53.73 -0.99
C ASP A 1041 -49.59 52.67 -1.43
N THR A 1042 -49.39 51.64 -0.60
CA THR A 1042 -48.51 50.50 -0.85
C THR A 1042 -49.04 49.29 -0.08
N SER A 1043 -49.28 48.18 -0.79
CA SER A 1043 -49.68 46.87 -0.24
C SER A 1043 -49.05 45.75 -1.09
N HIS A 1044 -49.09 44.52 -0.56
CA HIS A 1044 -48.71 43.29 -1.22
C HIS A 1044 -49.96 42.57 -1.74
N GLN A 1045 -50.99 42.44 -0.90
CA GLN A 1045 -52.34 42.04 -1.27
C GLN A 1045 -53.36 43.03 -0.69
N GLY A 1046 -54.61 43.01 -1.18
CA GLY A 1046 -55.62 43.96 -0.75
C GLY A 1046 -55.27 45.41 -1.13
N SER A 1047 -55.53 46.35 -0.21
CA SER A 1047 -55.47 47.80 -0.43
C SER A 1047 -54.62 48.57 0.57
N SER A 1048 -54.08 47.91 1.59
CA SER A 1048 -53.51 48.55 2.78
C SER A 1048 -52.32 47.79 3.36
N SER A 1049 -51.51 48.44 4.19
CA SER A 1049 -50.39 47.81 4.90
C SER A 1049 -49.99 48.65 6.13
N ILE A 1050 -48.96 48.21 6.87
CA ILE A 1050 -48.32 49.00 7.94
C ILE A 1050 -46.99 49.58 7.47
N ALA A 1051 -46.87 50.90 7.47
CA ALA A 1051 -45.58 51.57 7.37
C ALA A 1051 -44.96 51.78 8.75
N ILE A 1052 -43.72 51.34 8.94
CA ILE A 1052 -42.86 51.71 10.07
C ILE A 1052 -41.83 52.72 9.57
N THR A 1053 -41.72 53.89 10.21
CA THR A 1053 -40.74 54.93 9.85
C THR A 1053 -39.88 55.29 11.07
N GLY A 1054 -38.59 54.94 11.01
CA GLY A 1054 -37.70 54.90 12.17
C GLY A 1054 -38.07 53.81 13.18
N ALA A 1055 -37.08 53.11 13.73
CA ALA A 1055 -37.28 52.12 14.79
C ALA A 1055 -35.98 51.96 15.60
N LYS A 1056 -35.77 52.81 16.60
CA LYS A 1056 -34.59 52.77 17.48
C LYS A 1056 -35.00 52.72 18.96
N PRO A 1057 -34.58 51.68 19.72
CA PRO A 1057 -33.93 50.45 19.24
C PRO A 1057 -34.88 49.55 18.43
N SER A 1058 -36.19 49.60 18.70
CA SER A 1058 -37.19 48.74 18.03
C SER A 1058 -38.60 49.37 17.92
N ALA A 1059 -39.37 48.86 16.95
CA ALA A 1059 -40.80 49.05 16.77
C ALA A 1059 -41.45 47.68 16.47
N VAL A 1060 -42.59 47.40 17.10
CA VAL A 1060 -43.18 46.06 17.19
C VAL A 1060 -44.70 46.10 17.03
N PRO A 1061 -45.24 45.88 15.82
CA PRO A 1061 -46.61 45.39 15.64
C PRO A 1061 -46.77 43.99 16.26
N TYR A 1062 -47.89 43.78 16.96
CA TYR A 1062 -48.23 42.47 17.50
C TYR A 1062 -49.75 42.22 17.59
N GLN A 1063 -50.12 40.95 17.61
CA GLN A 1063 -51.48 40.45 17.79
C GLN A 1063 -51.49 39.28 18.79
N TYR A 1064 -52.60 39.09 19.51
CA TYR A 1064 -52.84 37.89 20.32
C TYR A 1064 -53.80 36.94 19.61
N PHE A 1065 -53.53 35.63 19.69
CA PHE A 1065 -54.46 34.57 19.28
C PHE A 1065 -54.46 33.41 20.29
N ILE A 1066 -55.51 32.57 20.24
CA ILE A 1066 -55.62 31.34 21.02
C ILE A 1066 -55.00 30.21 20.21
N PRO A 1067 -53.92 29.56 20.68
CA PRO A 1067 -53.27 28.48 19.95
C PRO A 1067 -54.03 27.15 20.09
N LYS A 1068 -53.88 26.30 19.08
CA LYS A 1068 -53.99 24.84 19.21
C LYS A 1068 -52.67 24.27 19.74
N VAL A 1069 -52.70 23.00 20.15
CA VAL A 1069 -51.48 22.18 20.25
C VAL A 1069 -51.14 21.67 18.86
N GLY A 1070 -49.86 21.54 18.53
CA GLY A 1070 -49.38 21.13 17.21
C GLY A 1070 -48.57 22.21 16.49
N PRO A 1071 -48.18 22.00 15.22
CA PRO A 1071 -47.39 22.95 14.45
C PRO A 1071 -48.13 24.26 14.19
N ALA A 1072 -47.38 25.36 14.13
CA ALA A 1072 -47.84 26.67 13.70
C ALA A 1072 -46.81 27.30 12.76
N ALA A 1073 -47.27 27.95 11.69
CA ALA A 1073 -46.42 28.56 10.67
C ALA A 1073 -46.84 30.00 10.41
N ALA A 1074 -45.89 30.94 10.41
CA ALA A 1074 -46.10 32.35 10.12
C ALA A 1074 -45.24 32.84 8.97
N LYS A 1075 -45.81 33.71 8.13
CA LYS A 1075 -45.16 34.39 7.01
C LYS A 1075 -45.63 35.84 7.00
N VAL A 1076 -44.70 36.76 6.79
CA VAL A 1076 -44.94 38.21 6.77
C VAL A 1076 -44.18 38.80 5.59
N TYR A 1077 -44.85 39.63 4.79
CA TYR A 1077 -44.22 40.34 3.69
C TYR A 1077 -43.75 41.73 4.13
N TYR A 1078 -42.59 42.16 3.63
CA TYR A 1078 -42.04 43.48 3.89
C TYR A 1078 -41.43 44.11 2.63
N LYS A 1079 -41.47 45.45 2.54
CA LYS A 1079 -40.95 46.21 1.41
C LYS A 1079 -40.17 47.43 1.86
N LEU A 1080 -38.92 47.52 1.41
CA LEU A 1080 -38.14 48.74 1.42
C LEU A 1080 -38.52 49.60 0.18
N PRO A 1081 -38.65 50.93 0.30
CA PRO A 1081 -38.88 51.81 -0.86
C PRO A 1081 -37.77 51.67 -1.91
N GLU A 1082 -38.14 51.89 -3.18
CA GLU A 1082 -37.19 51.84 -4.30
C GLU A 1082 -36.07 52.89 -4.11
N GLY A 1083 -34.82 52.47 -4.29
CA GLY A 1083 -33.63 53.31 -4.08
C GLY A 1083 -33.27 53.60 -2.62
N ALA A 1084 -34.02 53.13 -1.64
CA ALA A 1084 -33.68 53.29 -0.22
C ALA A 1084 -32.73 52.18 0.28
N THR A 1085 -31.94 52.50 1.30
CA THR A 1085 -30.99 51.60 1.98
C THR A 1085 -31.07 51.81 3.49
N THR A 1086 -30.86 50.75 4.29
CA THR A 1086 -30.95 50.81 5.76
C THR A 1086 -30.04 49.77 6.41
N ALA A 1087 -29.51 50.05 7.61
CA ALA A 1087 -28.89 49.06 8.50
C ALA A 1087 -29.92 48.37 9.43
N GLY A 1088 -31.21 48.63 9.23
CA GLY A 1088 -32.31 48.05 9.99
C GLY A 1088 -32.51 46.55 9.73
N THR A 1089 -33.07 45.86 10.72
CA THR A 1089 -33.34 44.43 10.68
C THR A 1089 -34.79 44.11 11.05
N ILE A 1090 -35.29 42.95 10.60
CA ILE A 1090 -36.62 42.42 10.89
C ILE A 1090 -36.54 41.00 11.46
N GLN A 1091 -37.36 40.70 12.47
CA GLN A 1091 -37.47 39.38 13.10
C GLN A 1091 -38.91 39.15 13.59
N ILE A 1092 -39.52 38.02 13.21
CA ILE A 1092 -40.86 37.64 13.67
C ILE A 1092 -40.80 36.59 14.79
N GLY A 1093 -41.88 36.43 15.54
CA GLY A 1093 -41.88 35.46 16.64
C GLY A 1093 -43.18 35.26 17.38
N PHE A 1094 -43.28 34.11 18.05
CA PHE A 1094 -44.35 33.74 18.97
C PHE A 1094 -43.84 33.87 20.41
N ASN A 1095 -44.47 34.73 21.22
CA ASN A 1095 -44.31 34.69 22.67
C ASN A 1095 -45.43 33.79 23.21
N LEU A 1096 -45.08 32.64 23.80
CA LEU A 1096 -46.04 31.72 24.39
C LEU A 1096 -46.37 32.19 25.81
N ASN A 1097 -47.65 32.32 26.12
CA ASN A 1097 -48.13 32.77 27.43
C ASN A 1097 -49.22 31.84 27.97
N THR A 1098 -49.40 31.85 29.28
CA THR A 1098 -50.60 31.31 29.93
C THR A 1098 -51.83 32.15 29.54
N ALA A 1099 -53.05 31.65 29.78
CA ALA A 1099 -54.28 32.36 29.41
C ALA A 1099 -54.40 33.75 30.09
N ASP A 1100 -54.02 33.87 31.36
CA ASP A 1100 -53.95 35.13 32.11
C ASP A 1100 -52.85 36.07 31.60
N GLY A 1101 -51.79 35.53 30.98
CA GLY A 1101 -50.79 36.31 30.24
C GLY A 1101 -49.37 36.31 30.80
N LYS A 1102 -49.04 35.37 31.69
CA LYS A 1102 -47.67 35.14 32.12
C LYS A 1102 -46.87 34.51 30.98
N GLY A 1103 -45.74 35.12 30.61
CA GLY A 1103 -44.83 34.55 29.62
C GLY A 1103 -44.26 33.20 30.06
N ILE A 1104 -44.16 32.27 29.11
CA ILE A 1104 -43.68 30.90 29.30
C ILE A 1104 -42.34 30.71 28.57
N THR A 1105 -42.33 30.92 27.26
CA THR A 1105 -41.15 30.79 26.39
C THR A 1105 -41.34 31.62 25.10
N VAL A 1106 -40.27 31.74 24.31
CA VAL A 1106 -40.19 32.67 23.17
C VAL A 1106 -39.58 31.96 21.97
N MET A 1107 -40.34 31.91 20.87
CA MET A 1107 -39.91 31.39 19.58
C MET A 1107 -39.67 32.56 18.61
N ARG A 1108 -38.67 32.45 17.74
CA ARG A 1108 -38.21 33.53 16.84
C ARG A 1108 -37.75 32.98 15.50
N SER A 1109 -37.93 33.77 14.45
CA SER A 1109 -37.19 33.62 13.20
C SER A 1109 -35.72 34.04 13.40
N GLU A 1110 -34.89 33.81 12.39
CA GLU A 1110 -33.64 34.54 12.24
C GLU A 1110 -33.89 36.06 12.16
N ILE A 1111 -32.84 36.84 12.42
CA ILE A 1111 -32.83 38.29 12.22
C ILE A 1111 -32.37 38.55 10.78
N ARG A 1112 -33.25 39.06 9.92
CA ARG A 1112 -32.92 39.41 8.53
C ARG A 1112 -32.60 40.90 8.39
N PRO A 1113 -31.56 41.31 7.64
CA PRO A 1113 -31.41 42.68 7.16
C PRO A 1113 -32.61 43.09 6.30
N ILE A 1114 -33.02 44.36 6.39
CA ILE A 1114 -34.09 44.91 5.54
C ILE A 1114 -33.47 45.39 4.23
N THR A 1115 -33.40 44.50 3.25
CA THR A 1115 -32.95 44.79 1.88
C THR A 1115 -34.13 45.00 0.92
N GLY A 1116 -33.88 45.71 -0.18
CA GLY A 1116 -34.81 45.79 -1.31
C GLY A 1116 -34.83 44.48 -2.11
N SER A 1117 -36.00 44.14 -2.67
CA SER A 1117 -36.21 42.97 -3.54
C SER A 1117 -36.46 43.42 -4.98
N PRO A 1118 -35.88 42.77 -6.01
CA PRO A 1118 -36.17 43.04 -7.42
C PRO A 1118 -37.66 42.92 -7.76
N ASN A 1119 -38.36 42.00 -7.08
CA ASN A 1119 -39.79 41.75 -7.26
C ASN A 1119 -40.67 42.71 -6.42
N GLY A 1120 -40.06 43.70 -5.76
CA GLY A 1120 -40.75 44.77 -5.06
C GLY A 1120 -41.30 44.43 -3.67
N TRP A 1121 -41.29 43.17 -3.25
CA TRP A 1121 -41.59 42.72 -1.88
C TRP A 1121 -40.64 41.56 -1.48
N SER A 1122 -40.37 41.44 -0.18
CA SER A 1122 -39.56 40.41 0.47
C SER A 1122 -40.40 39.68 1.53
N SER A 1123 -39.97 38.51 2.01
CA SER A 1123 -40.67 37.77 3.07
C SER A 1123 -39.77 37.40 4.24
N ILE A 1124 -40.37 37.32 5.44
CA ILE A 1124 -39.77 36.71 6.63
C ILE A 1124 -40.74 35.71 7.24
N ASN A 1125 -40.21 34.53 7.54
CA ASN A 1125 -40.98 33.33 7.83
C ASN A 1125 -40.52 32.70 9.17
N LEU A 1126 -41.42 31.94 9.80
CA LEU A 1126 -41.18 31.15 11.01
C LEU A 1126 -42.12 29.95 10.99
N ALA A 1127 -41.65 28.76 11.35
CA ALA A 1127 -42.54 27.69 11.81
C ALA A 1127 -42.03 27.14 13.14
N ALA A 1128 -42.92 26.61 13.96
CA ALA A 1128 -42.60 26.06 15.28
C ALA A 1128 -43.69 25.08 15.72
N TYR A 1129 -43.32 24.11 16.56
CA TYR A 1129 -44.30 23.25 17.22
C TYR A 1129 -44.78 23.88 18.52
N ILE A 1130 -46.10 24.04 18.69
CA ILE A 1130 -46.71 24.63 19.89
C ILE A 1130 -47.09 23.51 20.85
N PRO A 1131 -46.43 23.37 22.02
CA PRO A 1131 -46.77 22.34 22.99
C PRO A 1131 -48.01 22.74 23.81
N SER A 1132 -48.67 21.75 24.42
CA SER A 1132 -49.73 21.95 25.40
C SER A 1132 -49.24 22.67 26.66
N GLU A 1133 -48.04 22.33 27.11
CA GLU A 1133 -47.34 22.98 28.23
C GLU A 1133 -45.83 23.02 28.00
N PHE A 1134 -45.16 23.95 28.68
CA PHE A 1134 -43.70 24.03 28.70
C PHE A 1134 -43.25 24.37 30.12
N ASN A 1135 -42.32 23.58 30.68
CA ASN A 1135 -41.90 23.64 32.08
C ASN A 1135 -43.07 23.65 33.09
N GLY A 1136 -44.12 22.86 32.83
CA GLY A 1136 -45.31 22.75 33.69
C GLY A 1136 -46.25 23.97 33.63
N LEU A 1137 -46.11 24.85 32.64
CA LEU A 1137 -47.03 25.96 32.38
C LEU A 1137 -47.82 25.70 31.09
N VAL A 1138 -49.15 25.59 31.20
CA VAL A 1138 -50.06 25.40 30.07
C VAL A 1138 -50.06 26.62 29.15
N VAL A 1139 -49.89 26.40 27.85
CA VAL A 1139 -49.92 27.45 26.82
C VAL A 1139 -51.38 27.81 26.53
N GLY A 1140 -51.76 29.05 26.85
CA GLY A 1140 -53.15 29.53 26.76
C GLY A 1140 -53.38 30.67 25.76
N ARG A 1141 -52.34 31.44 25.42
CA ARG A 1141 -52.38 32.42 24.32
C ARG A 1141 -51.00 32.70 23.74
N ILE A 1142 -50.92 32.92 22.44
CA ILE A 1142 -49.69 33.37 21.77
C ILE A 1142 -49.81 34.85 21.44
N GLN A 1143 -48.72 35.59 21.66
CA GLN A 1143 -48.50 36.91 21.07
C GLN A 1143 -47.63 36.71 19.82
N PHE A 1144 -48.18 36.96 18.64
CA PHE A 1144 -47.39 37.05 17.42
C PHE A 1144 -46.80 38.46 17.33
N THR A 1145 -45.49 38.56 17.11
CA THR A 1145 -44.73 39.83 17.10
C THR A 1145 -43.92 39.96 15.82
N ILE A 1146 -43.90 41.17 15.26
CA ILE A 1146 -43.06 41.55 14.13
C ILE A 1146 -42.12 42.64 14.64
N ASN A 1147 -40.85 42.31 14.87
CA ASN A 1147 -39.88 43.24 15.47
C ASN A 1147 -39.04 43.86 14.34
N VAL A 1148 -39.19 45.16 14.10
CA VAL A 1148 -38.26 45.94 13.27
C VAL A 1148 -37.32 46.71 14.19
N SER A 1149 -36.01 46.57 13.97
CA SER A 1149 -34.96 47.11 14.84
C SER A 1149 -33.94 47.94 14.05
N ASN A 1150 -33.31 48.90 14.73
CA ASN A 1150 -32.24 49.78 14.25
C ASN A 1150 -32.53 50.66 13.00
N LEU A 1151 -33.73 50.61 12.42
CA LEU A 1151 -34.16 51.42 11.27
C LEU A 1151 -33.94 52.92 11.53
N GLU A 1152 -33.28 53.61 10.60
CA GLU A 1152 -32.92 55.02 10.70
C GLU A 1152 -34.15 55.94 10.68
N ASN A 1153 -34.01 57.14 11.25
CA ASN A 1153 -35.13 58.03 11.58
C ASN A 1153 -36.03 58.41 10.39
N GLU A 1154 -35.47 58.44 9.18
CA GLU A 1154 -36.17 58.75 7.93
C GLU A 1154 -36.38 57.50 7.05
N ALA A 1155 -35.74 56.37 7.39
CA ALA A 1155 -35.93 55.11 6.70
C ALA A 1155 -37.32 54.54 7.03
N ARG A 1156 -38.00 54.04 5.99
CA ARG A 1156 -39.33 53.43 6.08
C ARG A 1156 -39.28 52.01 5.57
N VAL A 1157 -40.02 51.11 6.23
CA VAL A 1157 -40.35 49.78 5.71
C VAL A 1157 -41.88 49.59 5.75
N TYR A 1158 -42.45 49.04 4.70
CA TYR A 1158 -43.85 48.60 4.66
C TYR A 1158 -43.92 47.12 5.07
N ILE A 1159 -44.97 46.72 5.77
CA ILE A 1159 -45.22 45.36 6.28
C ILE A 1159 -46.67 45.00 5.97
N ASP A 1160 -46.87 43.83 5.40
CA ASP A 1160 -48.18 43.36 4.94
C ASP A 1160 -48.32 41.83 5.07
N ASP A 1161 -49.53 41.32 4.87
CA ASP A 1161 -49.86 39.89 4.86
C ASP A 1161 -49.26 39.12 6.05
N ALA A 1162 -49.54 39.63 7.26
CA ALA A 1162 -49.00 39.12 8.52
C ALA A 1162 -49.72 37.84 8.99
N ASN A 1163 -49.56 36.78 8.19
CA ASN A 1163 -50.30 35.53 8.29
C ASN A 1163 -49.68 34.56 9.29
N VAL A 1164 -50.54 33.87 10.05
CA VAL A 1164 -50.20 32.71 10.89
C VAL A 1164 -51.21 31.60 10.59
N TYR A 1165 -50.76 30.37 10.44
CA TYR A 1165 -51.56 29.19 10.09
C TYR A 1165 -51.41 28.12 11.17
N GLN A 1166 -52.53 27.47 11.53
CA GLN A 1166 -52.61 26.41 12.54
C GLN A 1166 -53.88 25.57 12.36
#